data_AF-A0AAP8GCA5-F1
#
_entry.id   AF-A0AAP8GCA5-F1
#
_cell.length_a   1.000
_cell.length_b   1.000
_cell.length_c   1.000
_cell.angle_alpha   90.00
_cell.angle_beta   90.00
_cell.angle_gamma   90.00
#
_symmetry.space_group_name_H-M   'P 1'
#
loop_
_entity.id
_entity.type
_entity.pdbx_description
1 polymer ?
#
loop_
_entity_poly.entity_id
_entity_poly.type
_entity_poly.pdbx_seq_one_letter_code
_entity_poly.pdbx_strand_id
1 'polypeptide(L)'
;MNHPLNIVVLGHGMVGHKFLERLALENAPHLHVTVLCEEPRPAYDRVHLSEFFSGKSADDLSLVAPGFFDKGNVVLKLNARAVSIDRAAKTVTASTGEVLIYDKLVFATGSTPFVPPLPGKERDGCFVYRTIEDLEAMLAWGAKSRTGVVIGGGLLGLECAKALRDLKLDTHVVEFAPRLMAVQVDEGGARVLRRKIEELGVTVHTQKNTLAILDGEAATHRMQFADGSHLEADMIVFSAGIRPRDELARACGLEVGPRGGIAIDDSCVTSDPDIYAIGECALWGGLVFGLVAPGYEMARIAARHVLQEEEGEAGEASFKGADMSTKLKLMGVDVASLGDPHGNAPGSRSYQFMDERKQIYKKIVVSDCGKYLLGGVMVGDASEYGTLLQMMLNKIELPASPEFLILPQADGQQKIGLGVDALPESAQICSCNDVSKGALCAAVADGATTIGALKSCTKAGTACGGCVPLVTQIMKAEMQKQGLAVNNHVCEHFAYSRQELHHLVRVGKIRSFGALLGAHGQGLGCDVCKPVAANILASCWNDFVLSPVHASLQDSNDYFLGNIQKDGTYSVVPRMPGGEVTADGLIAVGMVAKKYGLYTKITGGQRVDLFGARVDQLPAIWEELIAAGFESGHAYGKSLRTVKSCVGSTWCRYGVADSVGFAIQLENRYKGLRTPHKIKFGVSGCTRECAEAQGKDIGLIATEKGWNLYVCGNGGMKPRHAELLASDLDEATLVRYVDRFLMFYVRTADRLQRTSVWRDNLEGGLDYLKSVVVADRLGIAHELEADMQHVVDTYACEWKAAVTDPAVRQRFRHFVNSEKNDENVVFVEERGQIRPATLDERRGTVIPILAVEA
;
A
#
# COMPACT_ATOMS: atom_id res chain seq x y z
N MET A 1 -42.78 23.13 -22.01
CA MET A 1 -42.37 21.92 -22.74
C MET A 1 -40.85 22.04 -22.86
N ASN A 2 -40.11 21.52 -21.88
CA ASN A 2 -38.65 21.63 -21.86
C ASN A 2 -38.11 20.71 -22.95
N HIS A 3 -37.58 21.31 -24.03
CA HIS A 3 -36.80 20.54 -24.99
C HIS A 3 -35.59 19.93 -24.26
N PRO A 4 -35.24 18.66 -24.54
CA PRO A 4 -34.06 18.06 -23.96
C PRO A 4 -32.80 18.82 -24.39
N LEU A 5 -31.95 19.19 -23.42
CA LEU A 5 -30.70 19.89 -23.66
C LEU A 5 -29.63 18.89 -24.15
N ASN A 6 -29.14 19.07 -25.37
CA ASN A 6 -28.16 18.18 -25.99
C ASN A 6 -26.75 18.63 -25.64
N ILE A 7 -26.02 17.79 -24.92
CA ILE A 7 -24.63 18.04 -24.55
C ILE A 7 -23.75 17.07 -25.33
N VAL A 8 -22.79 17.58 -26.10
CA VAL A 8 -21.77 16.75 -26.74
C VAL A 8 -20.45 16.90 -26.01
N VAL A 9 -19.84 15.79 -25.58
CA VAL A 9 -18.53 15.78 -24.89
C VAL A 9 -17.48 15.16 -25.81
N LEU A 10 -16.43 15.91 -26.10
CA LEU A 10 -15.32 15.49 -26.95
C LEU A 10 -14.18 14.93 -26.10
N GLY A 11 -14.10 13.61 -26.01
CA GLY A 11 -13.07 12.90 -25.25
C GLY A 11 -13.62 12.29 -23.96
N HIS A 12 -13.32 11.00 -23.77
CA HIS A 12 -13.73 10.25 -22.58
C HIS A 12 -12.52 9.81 -21.74
N GLY A 13 -11.64 10.76 -21.43
CA GLY A 13 -10.57 10.56 -20.45
C GLY A 13 -11.05 10.75 -19.00
N MET A 14 -10.11 10.73 -18.04
CA MET A 14 -10.41 10.90 -16.62
C MET A 14 -11.26 12.16 -16.34
N VAL A 15 -10.93 13.28 -16.98
CA VAL A 15 -11.61 14.58 -16.79
C VAL A 15 -13.00 14.58 -17.44
N GLY A 16 -13.12 14.06 -18.66
CA GLY A 16 -14.41 13.92 -19.33
C GLY A 16 -15.36 13.02 -18.54
N HIS A 17 -14.88 11.92 -17.97
CA HIS A 17 -15.69 11.08 -17.09
C HIS A 17 -16.09 11.81 -15.80
N LYS A 18 -15.19 12.57 -15.17
CA LYS A 18 -15.52 13.38 -13.99
C LYS A 18 -16.64 14.38 -14.26
N PHE A 19 -16.66 15.00 -15.44
CA PHE A 19 -17.75 15.88 -15.87
C PHE A 19 -19.09 15.13 -15.92
N LEU A 20 -19.11 13.93 -16.50
CA LEU A 20 -20.32 13.08 -16.54
C LEU A 20 -20.77 12.64 -15.15
N GLU A 21 -19.85 12.27 -14.26
CA GLU A 21 -20.19 11.94 -12.86
C GLU A 21 -20.90 13.11 -12.17
N ARG A 22 -20.47 14.35 -12.45
CA ARG A 22 -21.09 15.55 -11.87
C ARG A 22 -22.47 15.82 -12.42
N LEU A 23 -22.67 15.69 -13.73
CA LEU A 23 -24.01 15.80 -14.32
C LEU A 23 -24.96 14.69 -13.81
N ALA A 24 -24.45 13.48 -13.59
CA ALA A 24 -25.26 12.34 -13.15
C ALA A 24 -25.72 12.44 -11.68
N LEU A 25 -25.04 13.22 -10.83
CA LEU A 25 -25.41 13.41 -9.42
C LEU A 25 -26.68 14.24 -9.25
N GLU A 26 -26.95 15.15 -10.18
CA GLU A 26 -28.09 16.07 -10.12
C GLU A 26 -29.39 15.45 -10.67
N ASN A 27 -29.32 14.21 -11.14
CA ASN A 27 -30.47 13.41 -11.57
C ASN A 27 -31.40 14.16 -12.55
N ALA A 28 -30.80 14.78 -13.57
CA ALA A 28 -31.44 15.62 -14.58
C ALA A 28 -31.81 14.80 -15.83
N PRO A 29 -33.02 14.18 -15.92
CA PRO A 29 -33.41 13.31 -17.04
C PRO A 29 -33.61 14.08 -18.35
N HIS A 30 -33.71 15.41 -18.31
CA HIS A 30 -33.86 16.27 -19.48
C HIS A 30 -32.53 16.56 -20.21
N LEU A 31 -31.39 16.21 -19.60
CA LEU A 31 -30.08 16.31 -20.25
C LEU A 31 -29.81 15.06 -21.09
N HIS A 32 -29.52 15.27 -22.37
CA HIS A 32 -29.08 14.21 -23.29
C HIS A 32 -27.61 14.39 -23.61
N VAL A 33 -26.77 13.52 -23.04
CA VAL A 33 -25.31 13.64 -23.17
C VAL A 33 -24.79 12.59 -24.15
N THR A 34 -24.15 13.03 -25.23
CA THR A 34 -23.41 12.14 -26.15
C THR A 34 -21.92 12.37 -26.01
N VAL A 35 -21.19 11.31 -25.67
CA VAL A 35 -19.75 11.33 -25.49
C VAL A 35 -19.07 10.68 -26.68
N LEU A 36 -18.24 11.45 -27.37
CA LEU A 36 -17.41 10.97 -28.48
C LEU A 36 -16.02 10.58 -27.95
N CYS A 37 -15.68 9.30 -28.04
CA CYS A 37 -14.40 8.76 -27.62
C CYS A 37 -13.63 8.18 -28.81
N GLU A 38 -12.42 8.68 -29.05
CA GLU A 38 -11.52 8.15 -30.08
C GLU A 38 -11.02 6.75 -29.73
N GLU A 39 -10.81 6.46 -28.44
CA GLU A 39 -10.29 5.17 -27.99
C GLU A 39 -11.38 4.08 -28.03
N PRO A 40 -10.97 2.80 -28.18
CA PRO A 40 -11.89 1.67 -28.25
C PRO A 40 -12.46 1.26 -26.88
N ARG A 41 -12.20 2.03 -25.81
CA ARG A 41 -12.60 1.69 -24.44
C ARG A 41 -13.06 2.91 -23.63
N PRO A 42 -13.85 2.69 -22.57
CA PRO A 42 -14.28 3.76 -21.66
C PRO A 42 -13.11 4.36 -20.85
N ALA A 43 -13.41 5.43 -20.09
CA ALA A 43 -12.40 6.11 -19.28
C ALA A 43 -11.71 5.20 -18.26
N TYR A 44 -10.39 5.30 -18.18
CA TYR A 44 -9.53 4.57 -17.24
C TYR A 44 -8.52 5.51 -16.57
N ASP A 45 -7.91 5.04 -15.48
CA ASP A 45 -6.95 5.78 -14.68
C ASP A 45 -5.57 5.84 -15.34
N ARG A 46 -5.29 6.97 -16.00
CA ARG A 46 -4.00 7.22 -16.66
C ARG A 46 -2.86 7.53 -15.69
N VAL A 47 -3.15 7.84 -14.42
CA VAL A 47 -2.12 8.08 -13.40
C VAL A 47 -1.44 6.77 -13.00
N HIS A 48 -2.17 5.65 -13.07
CA HIS A 48 -1.69 4.32 -12.66
C HIS A 48 -1.27 3.41 -13.83
N LEU A 49 -0.93 3.97 -15.00
CA LEU A 49 -0.52 3.18 -16.17
C LEU A 49 0.71 2.30 -15.94
N SER A 50 1.62 2.71 -15.06
CA SER A 50 2.79 1.89 -14.72
C SER A 50 2.40 0.55 -14.07
N GLU A 51 1.23 0.47 -13.43
CA GLU A 51 0.75 -0.75 -12.77
C GLU A 51 0.31 -1.83 -13.76
N PHE A 52 0.04 -1.46 -15.03
CA PHE A 52 -0.23 -2.41 -16.10
C PHE A 52 0.92 -3.39 -16.31
N PHE A 53 2.16 -2.90 -16.23
CA PHE A 53 3.38 -3.72 -16.29
C PHE A 53 3.61 -4.58 -15.04
N SER A 54 2.88 -4.32 -13.96
CA SER A 54 2.89 -5.11 -12.72
C SER A 54 1.75 -6.12 -12.62
N GLY A 55 0.96 -6.28 -13.68
CA GLY A 55 -0.08 -7.31 -13.81
C GLY A 55 -1.53 -6.82 -13.68
N LYS A 56 -1.77 -5.51 -13.58
CA LYS A 56 -3.15 -4.97 -13.70
C LYS A 56 -3.63 -5.06 -15.15
N SER A 57 -4.89 -5.40 -15.33
CA SER A 57 -5.58 -5.37 -16.62
C SER A 57 -6.12 -3.97 -16.93
N ALA A 58 -6.59 -3.76 -18.17
CA ALA A 58 -7.31 -2.54 -18.53
C ALA A 58 -8.60 -2.35 -17.70
N ASP A 59 -9.26 -3.46 -17.35
CA ASP A 59 -10.48 -3.44 -16.53
C ASP A 59 -10.19 -3.00 -15.09
N ASP A 60 -9.06 -3.42 -14.51
CA ASP A 60 -8.62 -2.98 -13.17
C ASP A 60 -8.33 -1.47 -13.10
N LEU A 61 -8.08 -0.84 -14.25
CA LEU A 61 -7.85 0.60 -14.38
C LEU A 61 -9.11 1.38 -14.76
N SER A 62 -10.24 0.71 -15.05
CA SER A 62 -11.48 1.39 -15.43
C SER A 62 -11.96 2.36 -14.34
N LEU A 63 -12.34 3.57 -14.75
CA LEU A 63 -12.99 4.55 -13.87
C LEU A 63 -14.51 4.46 -13.91
N VAL A 64 -15.06 3.77 -14.91
CA VAL A 64 -16.50 3.71 -15.14
C VAL A 64 -17.13 2.68 -14.22
N ALA A 65 -18.03 3.14 -13.35
CA ALA A 65 -18.81 2.25 -12.50
C ALA A 65 -19.71 1.32 -13.35
N PRO A 66 -19.90 0.04 -12.94
CA PRO A 66 -20.83 -0.86 -13.62
C PRO A 66 -22.22 -0.25 -13.76
N GLY A 67 -22.78 -0.30 -14.97
CA GLY A 67 -24.10 0.24 -15.30
C GLY A 67 -24.20 1.76 -15.38
N PHE A 68 -23.09 2.51 -15.36
CA PHE A 68 -23.12 3.98 -15.45
C PHE A 68 -23.84 4.49 -16.72
N PHE A 69 -23.63 3.81 -17.85
CA PHE A 69 -24.23 4.17 -19.15
C PHE A 69 -25.59 3.52 -19.42
N ASP A 70 -26.13 2.74 -18.48
CA ASP A 70 -27.43 2.06 -18.67
C ASP A 70 -28.62 3.02 -18.47
N LYS A 71 -28.38 4.23 -17.96
CA LYS A 71 -29.40 5.22 -17.57
C LYS A 71 -30.13 5.89 -18.76
N GLY A 72 -29.79 5.55 -20.01
CA GLY A 72 -30.52 5.94 -21.23
C GLY A 72 -30.34 7.40 -21.69
N ASN A 73 -29.99 8.33 -20.80
CA ASN A 73 -29.78 9.74 -21.10
C ASN A 73 -28.30 10.12 -21.32
N VAL A 74 -27.37 9.16 -21.15
CA VAL A 74 -25.94 9.32 -21.43
C VAL A 74 -25.50 8.23 -22.40
N VAL A 75 -25.04 8.62 -23.59
CA VAL A 75 -24.60 7.71 -24.65
C VAL A 75 -23.09 7.85 -24.85
N LEU A 76 -22.35 6.75 -24.67
CA LEU A 76 -20.92 6.67 -24.99
C LEU A 76 -20.71 6.06 -26.37
N LYS A 77 -20.01 6.78 -27.25
CA LYS A 77 -19.61 6.29 -28.58
C LYS A 77 -18.10 6.09 -28.62
N LEU A 78 -17.70 4.82 -28.55
CA LEU A 78 -16.30 4.39 -28.69
C LEU A 78 -15.88 4.35 -30.16
N ASN A 79 -14.58 4.48 -30.44
CA ASN A 79 -14.05 4.58 -31.81
C ASN A 79 -14.70 5.69 -32.66
N ALA A 80 -15.24 6.71 -32.02
CA ALA A 80 -15.95 7.82 -32.64
C ALA A 80 -15.22 9.11 -32.28
N ARG A 81 -14.21 9.45 -33.08
CA ARG A 81 -13.43 10.68 -32.92
C ARG A 81 -14.19 11.86 -33.54
N ALA A 82 -14.27 13.01 -32.87
CA ALA A 82 -14.74 14.23 -33.53
C ALA A 82 -13.72 14.72 -34.58
N VAL A 83 -14.19 15.04 -35.78
CA VAL A 83 -13.34 15.44 -36.92
C VAL A 83 -13.60 16.86 -37.41
N SER A 84 -14.81 17.38 -37.24
CA SER A 84 -15.13 18.78 -37.55
C SER A 84 -16.24 19.31 -36.65
N ILE A 85 -16.26 20.63 -36.45
CA ILE A 85 -17.27 21.34 -35.67
C ILE A 85 -17.75 22.53 -36.50
N ASP A 86 -19.06 22.64 -36.69
CA ASP A 86 -19.71 23.83 -37.23
C ASP A 86 -20.38 24.57 -36.07
N ARG A 87 -19.83 25.73 -35.71
CA ARG A 87 -20.34 26.56 -34.61
C ARG A 87 -21.63 27.29 -34.96
N ALA A 88 -21.80 27.68 -36.23
CA ALA A 88 -22.99 28.39 -36.66
C ALA A 88 -24.20 27.45 -36.72
N ALA A 89 -23.98 26.22 -37.21
CA ALA A 89 -25.00 25.17 -37.22
C ALA A 89 -25.12 24.42 -35.88
N LYS A 90 -24.23 24.67 -34.92
CA LYS A 90 -24.07 23.92 -33.66
C LYS A 90 -24.04 22.39 -33.87
N THR A 91 -23.15 21.93 -34.74
CA THR A 91 -22.97 20.49 -35.00
C THR A 91 -21.52 20.03 -34.85
N VAL A 92 -21.37 18.74 -34.49
CA VAL A 92 -20.10 18.01 -34.49
C VAL A 92 -20.22 16.82 -35.42
N THR A 93 -19.25 16.66 -36.31
CA THR A 93 -19.13 15.47 -37.16
C THR A 93 -18.14 14.49 -36.53
N ALA A 94 -18.56 13.24 -36.35
CA ALA A 94 -17.71 12.14 -35.91
C ALA A 94 -17.01 11.45 -37.09
N SER A 95 -15.92 10.73 -36.82
CA SER A 95 -15.15 9.95 -37.81
C SER A 95 -15.96 8.84 -38.48
N THR A 96 -17.08 8.46 -37.88
CA THR A 96 -18.07 7.53 -38.44
C THR A 96 -18.94 8.17 -39.52
N GLY A 97 -18.86 9.48 -39.73
CA GLY A 97 -19.71 10.27 -40.62
C GLY A 97 -21.00 10.77 -39.98
N GLU A 98 -21.29 10.37 -38.73
CA GLU A 98 -22.44 10.86 -37.99
C GLU A 98 -22.31 12.34 -37.64
N VAL A 99 -23.38 13.11 -37.82
CA VAL A 99 -23.47 14.52 -37.44
C VAL A 99 -24.38 14.66 -36.24
N LEU A 100 -23.85 15.20 -35.14
CA LEU A 100 -24.54 15.40 -33.88
C LEU A 100 -24.81 16.89 -33.67
N ILE A 101 -26.05 17.24 -33.32
CA ILE A 101 -26.43 18.59 -32.90
C ILE A 101 -26.12 18.76 -31.42
N TYR A 102 -25.64 19.93 -31.01
CA TYR A 102 -25.43 20.27 -29.61
C TYR A 102 -26.09 21.59 -29.23
N ASP A 103 -26.57 21.67 -28.00
CA ASP A 103 -26.88 22.92 -27.33
C ASP A 103 -25.64 23.42 -26.58
N LYS A 104 -24.92 22.50 -25.91
CA LYS A 104 -23.62 22.74 -25.28
C LYS A 104 -22.56 21.74 -25.77
N LEU A 105 -21.34 22.22 -25.99
CA LEU A 105 -20.20 21.39 -26.41
C LEU A 105 -19.08 21.46 -25.37
N VAL A 106 -18.48 20.32 -25.02
CA VAL A 106 -17.41 20.26 -24.01
C VAL A 106 -16.17 19.61 -24.61
N PHE A 107 -15.08 20.36 -24.72
CA PHE A 107 -13.77 19.83 -25.04
C PHE A 107 -13.14 19.21 -23.80
N ALA A 108 -13.01 17.88 -23.80
CA ALA A 108 -12.26 17.09 -22.83
C ALA A 108 -11.17 16.26 -23.55
N THR A 109 -10.58 16.84 -24.59
CA THR A 109 -9.68 16.18 -25.55
C THR A 109 -8.30 15.89 -24.96
N GLY A 110 -7.94 16.53 -23.84
CA GLY A 110 -6.68 16.30 -23.14
C GLY A 110 -5.46 16.74 -23.96
N SER A 111 -4.40 15.94 -23.93
CA SER A 111 -3.13 16.22 -24.59
C SER A 111 -2.58 15.01 -25.35
N THR A 112 -1.68 15.27 -26.31
CA THR A 112 -0.84 14.26 -26.98
C THR A 112 0.59 14.29 -26.44
N PRO A 113 1.30 13.14 -26.45
CA PRO A 113 2.74 13.12 -26.17
C PRO A 113 3.52 13.97 -27.17
N PHE A 114 4.45 14.77 -26.68
CA PHE A 114 5.37 15.52 -27.53
C PHE A 114 6.50 14.60 -27.98
N VAL A 115 6.57 14.35 -29.29
CA VAL A 115 7.69 13.64 -29.94
C VAL A 115 8.55 14.69 -30.67
N PRO A 116 9.84 14.86 -30.31
CA PRO A 116 10.71 15.80 -31.01
C PRO A 116 10.79 15.52 -32.52
N PRO A 117 10.82 16.56 -33.38
CA PRO A 117 10.89 16.40 -34.83
C PRO A 117 12.30 16.00 -35.26
N LEU A 118 12.62 14.71 -35.16
CA LEU A 118 13.91 14.15 -35.58
C LEU A 118 13.73 13.02 -36.62
N PRO A 119 14.65 12.86 -37.58
CA PRO A 119 14.66 11.74 -38.51
C PRO A 119 14.69 10.39 -37.78
N GLY A 120 13.84 9.46 -38.21
CA GLY A 120 13.76 8.10 -37.66
C GLY A 120 12.84 7.94 -36.44
N LYS A 121 12.10 8.98 -36.02
CA LYS A 121 11.16 8.90 -34.89
C LYS A 121 9.98 7.93 -35.09
N GLU A 122 9.65 7.62 -36.34
CA GLU A 122 8.51 6.75 -36.75
C GLU A 122 8.93 5.30 -37.01
N ARG A 123 10.18 4.92 -36.69
CA ARG A 123 10.67 3.56 -36.95
C ARG A 123 9.95 2.57 -36.04
N ASP A 124 9.73 1.35 -36.53
CA ASP A 124 9.24 0.24 -35.71
C ASP A 124 10.13 0.07 -34.47
N GLY A 125 9.55 -0.02 -33.27
CA GLY A 125 10.29 -0.03 -32.00
C GLY A 125 10.42 1.32 -31.31
N CYS A 126 9.93 2.40 -31.95
CA CYS A 126 9.75 3.71 -31.34
C CYS A 126 8.30 3.89 -30.88
N PHE A 127 8.09 4.17 -29.60
CA PHE A 127 6.78 4.27 -28.96
C PHE A 127 6.60 5.59 -28.21
N VAL A 128 5.36 5.87 -27.82
CA VAL A 128 5.02 6.87 -26.80
C VAL A 128 4.46 6.17 -25.56
N TYR A 129 4.30 6.90 -24.46
CA TYR A 129 3.77 6.35 -23.20
C TYR A 129 2.50 7.11 -22.79
N ARG A 130 1.32 6.68 -23.27
CA ARG A 130 0.07 7.41 -23.00
C ARG A 130 -1.18 6.54 -22.88
N THR A 131 -1.47 5.66 -23.84
CA THR A 131 -2.69 4.84 -23.88
C THR A 131 -2.42 3.38 -23.55
N ILE A 132 -3.46 2.59 -23.29
CA ILE A 132 -3.32 1.14 -23.12
C ILE A 132 -2.78 0.46 -24.39
N GLU A 133 -3.18 0.92 -25.58
CA GLU A 133 -2.61 0.42 -26.85
C GLU A 133 -1.10 0.64 -26.91
N ASP A 134 -0.62 1.81 -26.46
CA ASP A 134 0.82 2.08 -26.40
C ASP A 134 1.51 1.06 -25.48
N LEU A 135 0.90 0.75 -24.33
CA LEU A 135 1.46 -0.20 -23.37
C LEU A 135 1.47 -1.64 -23.90
N GLU A 136 0.41 -2.05 -24.60
CA GLU A 136 0.32 -3.36 -25.26
C GLU A 136 1.37 -3.50 -26.36
N ALA A 137 1.54 -2.46 -27.19
CA ALA A 137 2.58 -2.42 -28.22
C ALA A 137 3.99 -2.47 -27.60
N MET A 138 4.22 -1.74 -26.51
CA MET A 138 5.45 -1.79 -25.74
C MET A 138 5.70 -3.18 -25.13
N LEU A 139 4.69 -3.85 -24.57
CA LEU A 139 4.82 -5.22 -24.05
C LEU A 139 5.23 -6.21 -25.15
N ALA A 140 4.54 -6.16 -26.29
CA ALA A 140 4.80 -7.04 -27.42
C ALA A 140 6.22 -6.85 -27.98
N TRP A 141 6.68 -5.60 -28.08
CA TRP A 141 8.03 -5.29 -28.54
C TRP A 141 9.10 -5.57 -27.48
N GLY A 142 8.78 -5.31 -26.21
CA GLY A 142 9.65 -5.56 -25.07
C GLY A 142 10.00 -7.04 -24.91
N ALA A 143 9.05 -7.94 -25.19
CA ALA A 143 9.25 -9.39 -25.13
C ALA A 143 10.37 -9.91 -26.06
N LYS A 144 10.71 -9.15 -27.12
CA LYS A 144 11.79 -9.47 -28.08
C LYS A 144 12.96 -8.49 -28.01
N SER A 145 12.97 -7.56 -27.06
CA SER A 145 14.00 -6.54 -26.89
C SER A 145 14.95 -6.91 -25.76
N ARG A 146 16.19 -6.43 -25.80
CA ARG A 146 17.14 -6.54 -24.68
C ARG A 146 17.37 -5.19 -24.01
N THR A 147 17.34 -4.11 -24.78
CA THR A 147 17.71 -2.75 -24.36
C THR A 147 16.57 -1.77 -24.64
N GLY A 148 16.32 -0.84 -23.72
CA GLY A 148 15.25 0.14 -23.82
C GLY A 148 15.69 1.53 -23.41
N VAL A 149 15.36 2.55 -24.20
CA VAL A 149 15.67 3.95 -23.92
C VAL A 149 14.39 4.75 -23.75
N VAL A 150 14.31 5.54 -22.68
CA VAL A 150 13.29 6.59 -22.54
C VAL A 150 13.90 7.95 -22.86
N ILE A 151 13.30 8.68 -23.80
CA ILE A 151 13.67 10.06 -24.13
C ILE A 151 12.80 11.00 -23.30
N GLY A 152 13.41 11.59 -22.28
CA GLY A 152 12.77 12.44 -21.27
C GLY A 152 12.97 11.86 -19.87
N GLY A 153 13.60 12.64 -18.99
CA GLY A 153 13.88 12.39 -17.58
C GLY A 153 12.98 13.19 -16.64
N GLY A 154 11.77 13.51 -17.09
CA GLY A 154 10.70 14.09 -16.27
C GLY A 154 9.91 13.02 -15.50
N LEU A 155 8.79 13.42 -14.90
CA LEU A 155 7.93 12.55 -14.09
C LEU A 155 7.49 11.27 -14.83
N LEU A 156 6.84 11.45 -15.98
CA LEU A 156 6.38 10.33 -16.81
C LEU A 156 7.54 9.54 -17.41
N GLY A 157 8.66 10.20 -17.66
CA GLY A 157 9.86 9.55 -18.21
C GLY A 157 10.46 8.55 -17.22
N LEU A 158 10.57 8.93 -15.95
CA LEU A 158 11.07 8.04 -14.90
C LEU A 158 10.08 6.91 -14.55
N GLU A 159 8.76 7.15 -14.64
CA GLU A 159 7.76 6.08 -14.56
C GLU A 159 7.83 5.12 -15.76
N CYS A 160 8.06 5.64 -16.97
CA CYS A 160 8.28 4.80 -18.15
C CYS A 160 9.58 3.99 -18.03
N ALA A 161 10.64 4.56 -17.46
CA ALA A 161 11.89 3.83 -17.23
C ALA A 161 11.68 2.66 -16.24
N LYS A 162 10.83 2.86 -15.22
CA LYS A 162 10.37 1.77 -14.36
C LYS A 162 9.68 0.67 -15.18
N ALA A 163 8.77 1.03 -16.08
CA ALA A 163 8.06 0.07 -16.92
C ALA A 163 9.03 -0.76 -17.79
N LEU A 164 10.02 -0.13 -18.41
CA LEU A 164 11.06 -0.84 -19.20
C LEU A 164 11.90 -1.80 -18.33
N ARG A 165 12.20 -1.41 -17.09
CA ARG A 165 12.88 -2.27 -16.12
C ARG A 165 12.00 -3.45 -15.69
N ASP A 166 10.72 -3.25 -15.49
CA ASP A 166 9.77 -4.32 -15.13
C ASP A 166 9.60 -5.31 -16.30
N LEU A 167 9.80 -4.85 -17.55
CA LEU A 167 9.98 -5.71 -18.75
C LEU A 167 11.35 -6.41 -18.81
N LYS A 168 12.23 -6.20 -17.83
CA LYS A 168 13.59 -6.76 -17.73
C LYS A 168 14.55 -6.28 -18.83
N LEU A 169 14.33 -5.09 -19.38
CA LEU A 169 15.24 -4.46 -20.34
C LEU A 169 16.39 -3.74 -19.63
N ASP A 170 17.58 -3.79 -20.23
CA ASP A 170 18.66 -2.88 -19.86
C ASP A 170 18.23 -1.45 -20.22
N THR A 171 17.99 -0.64 -19.20
CA THR A 171 17.18 0.57 -19.32
C THR A 171 18.04 1.82 -19.22
N HIS A 172 17.83 2.73 -20.17
CA HIS A 172 18.48 4.03 -20.22
C HIS A 172 17.44 5.15 -20.19
N VAL A 173 17.81 6.27 -19.57
CA VAL A 173 17.06 7.54 -19.66
C VAL A 173 17.95 8.57 -20.32
N VAL A 174 17.46 9.18 -21.40
CA VAL A 174 18.11 10.26 -22.13
C VAL A 174 17.35 11.55 -21.84
N GLU A 175 17.99 12.48 -21.15
CA GLU A 175 17.44 13.78 -20.79
C GLU A 175 18.25 14.90 -21.48
N PHE A 176 17.52 15.82 -22.10
CA PHE A 176 18.12 16.97 -22.78
C PHE A 176 18.69 17.98 -21.77
N ALA A 177 17.97 18.21 -20.67
CA ALA A 177 18.40 19.09 -19.59
C ALA A 177 19.66 18.55 -18.86
N PRO A 178 20.37 19.42 -18.12
CA PRO A 178 21.52 19.00 -17.32
C PRO A 178 21.16 18.08 -16.14
N ARG A 179 19.86 17.93 -15.84
CA ARG A 179 19.38 17.19 -14.67
C ARG A 179 18.01 16.56 -14.91
N LEU A 180 17.75 15.46 -14.19
CA LEU A 180 16.43 14.85 -14.11
C LEU A 180 15.43 15.81 -13.44
N MET A 181 14.17 15.76 -13.88
CA MET A 181 13.08 16.56 -13.32
C MET A 181 13.41 18.05 -13.18
N ALA A 182 14.04 18.64 -14.21
CA ALA A 182 14.59 20.00 -14.16
C ALA A 182 13.57 21.09 -13.76
N VAL A 183 12.28 20.83 -13.96
CA VAL A 183 11.16 21.71 -13.55
C VAL A 183 10.90 21.62 -12.04
N GLN A 184 10.96 20.43 -11.45
CA GLN A 184 10.57 20.18 -10.05
C GLN A 184 11.76 20.16 -9.07
N VAL A 185 12.95 19.76 -9.54
CA VAL A 185 14.09 19.44 -8.67
C VAL A 185 15.28 20.30 -9.04
N ASP A 186 15.97 20.80 -8.02
CA ASP A 186 17.20 21.57 -8.17
C ASP A 186 18.45 20.65 -8.22
N GLU A 187 19.63 21.25 -8.39
CA GLU A 187 20.88 20.49 -8.59
C GLU A 187 21.19 19.50 -7.46
N GLY A 188 20.98 19.90 -6.20
CA GLY A 188 21.21 19.05 -5.04
C GLY A 188 20.29 17.84 -5.02
N GLY A 189 18.98 18.06 -5.21
CA GLY A 189 18.01 16.98 -5.29
C GLY A 189 18.24 16.07 -6.49
N ALA A 190 18.57 16.63 -7.65
CA ALA A 190 18.75 15.87 -8.87
C ALA A 190 19.98 14.95 -8.83
N ARG A 191 21.06 15.37 -8.15
CA ARG A 191 22.23 14.50 -7.89
C ARG A 191 21.85 13.27 -7.07
N VAL A 192 21.08 13.46 -6.00
CA VAL A 192 20.60 12.36 -5.15
C VAL A 192 19.63 11.46 -5.91
N LEU A 193 18.71 12.05 -6.68
CA LEU A 193 17.76 11.32 -7.51
C LEU A 193 18.48 10.45 -8.54
N ARG A 194 19.41 11.04 -9.31
CA ARG A 194 20.19 10.34 -10.32
C ARG A 194 20.88 9.11 -9.73
N ARG A 195 21.60 9.29 -8.61
CA ARG A 195 22.31 8.18 -7.95
C ARG A 195 21.36 7.06 -7.54
N LYS A 196 20.20 7.39 -6.96
CA LYS A 196 19.20 6.38 -6.58
C LYS A 196 18.66 5.62 -7.79
N ILE A 197 18.39 6.32 -8.89
CA ILE A 197 17.88 5.71 -10.13
C ILE A 197 18.96 4.80 -10.76
N GLU A 198 20.22 5.23 -10.76
CA GLU A 198 21.36 4.42 -11.24
C GLU A 198 21.59 3.16 -10.38
N GLU A 199 21.48 3.27 -9.05
CA GLU A 199 21.56 2.11 -8.14
C GLU A 199 20.40 1.12 -8.31
N LEU A 200 19.28 1.54 -8.91
CA LEU A 200 18.17 0.68 -9.28
C LEU A 200 18.37 -0.04 -10.63
N GLY A 201 19.48 0.23 -11.31
CA GLY A 201 19.86 -0.40 -12.58
C GLY A 201 19.40 0.36 -13.82
N VAL A 202 19.14 1.67 -13.72
CA VAL A 202 18.81 2.53 -14.86
C VAL A 202 19.95 3.49 -15.14
N THR A 203 20.49 3.46 -16.35
CA THR A 203 21.58 4.35 -16.74
C THR A 203 21.05 5.71 -17.18
N VAL A 204 21.50 6.79 -16.55
CA VAL A 204 21.02 8.16 -16.83
C VAL A 204 22.03 8.94 -17.67
N HIS A 205 21.56 9.44 -18.82
CA HIS A 205 22.30 10.30 -19.73
C HIS A 205 21.66 11.69 -19.77
N THR A 206 22.28 12.68 -19.14
CA THR A 206 21.84 14.08 -19.17
C THR A 206 22.60 14.85 -20.25
N GLN A 207 22.09 16.03 -20.64
CA GLN A 207 22.68 16.87 -21.68
C GLN A 207 22.83 16.16 -23.04
N LYS A 208 21.94 15.22 -23.35
CA LYS A 208 21.97 14.48 -24.61
C LYS A 208 20.88 14.99 -25.55
N ASN A 209 21.32 15.57 -26.67
CA ASN A 209 20.44 16.03 -27.75
C ASN A 209 20.46 15.03 -28.90
N THR A 210 19.37 14.27 -29.09
CA THR A 210 19.24 13.28 -30.18
C THR A 210 18.95 13.98 -31.52
N LEU A 211 19.83 13.78 -32.49
CA LEU A 211 19.72 14.34 -33.83
C LEU A 211 18.97 13.42 -34.80
N ALA A 212 19.17 12.10 -34.70
CA ALA A 212 18.53 11.11 -35.56
C ALA A 212 18.52 9.73 -34.90
N ILE A 213 17.56 8.89 -35.32
CA ILE A 213 17.48 7.47 -34.99
C ILE A 213 17.69 6.66 -36.28
N LEU A 214 18.77 5.89 -36.32
CA LEU A 214 19.18 5.10 -37.49
C LEU A 214 19.17 3.60 -37.17
N ASP A 215 19.52 2.77 -38.15
CA ASP A 215 19.81 1.35 -37.93
C ASP A 215 21.02 1.22 -36.99
N GLY A 216 20.89 0.37 -35.96
CA GLY A 216 21.99 0.02 -35.06
C GLY A 216 22.84 -1.13 -35.58
N GLU A 217 24.04 -1.27 -35.03
CA GLU A 217 24.96 -2.36 -35.38
C GLU A 217 24.77 -3.58 -34.45
N ALA A 218 24.53 -3.34 -33.16
CA ALA A 218 24.36 -4.36 -32.12
C ALA A 218 22.94 -4.39 -31.51
N ALA A 219 22.12 -3.39 -31.80
CA ALA A 219 20.70 -3.32 -31.43
C ALA A 219 19.87 -2.78 -32.61
N THR A 220 18.55 -2.78 -32.46
CA THR A 220 17.63 -2.39 -33.56
C THR A 220 17.80 -0.91 -34.00
N HIS A 221 18.15 -0.04 -33.05
CA HIS A 221 18.28 1.40 -33.28
C HIS A 221 19.62 1.93 -32.80
N ARG A 222 20.12 2.98 -33.48
CA ARG A 222 21.21 3.83 -33.01
C ARG A 222 20.73 5.28 -32.90
N MET A 223 20.71 5.81 -31.69
CA MET A 223 20.45 7.21 -31.39
C MET A 223 21.74 8.02 -31.54
N GLN A 224 21.80 8.93 -32.51
CA GLN A 224 22.94 9.84 -32.69
C GLN A 224 22.76 11.11 -31.88
N PHE A 225 23.76 11.50 -31.11
CA PHE A 225 23.73 12.72 -30.30
C PHE A 225 24.53 13.86 -30.92
N ALA A 226 24.16 15.09 -30.58
CA ALA A 226 24.82 16.30 -31.10
C ALA A 226 26.30 16.46 -30.70
N ASP A 227 26.75 15.77 -29.64
CA ASP A 227 28.15 15.76 -29.22
C ASP A 227 29.01 14.72 -29.97
N GLY A 228 28.43 14.03 -30.96
CA GLY A 228 29.09 12.99 -31.75
C GLY A 228 29.06 11.59 -31.11
N SER A 229 28.60 11.46 -29.86
CA SER A 229 28.38 10.15 -29.24
C SER A 229 27.08 9.50 -29.75
N HIS A 230 26.90 8.21 -29.48
CA HIS A 230 25.67 7.49 -29.82
C HIS A 230 25.29 6.48 -28.73
N LEU A 231 24.04 6.04 -28.75
CA LEU A 231 23.51 4.98 -27.89
C LEU A 231 22.68 4.01 -28.75
N GLU A 232 22.93 2.71 -28.60
CA GLU A 232 22.14 1.70 -29.32
C GLU A 232 21.07 1.10 -28.41
N ALA A 233 19.88 0.86 -28.96
CA ALA A 233 18.72 0.37 -28.22
C ALA A 233 17.77 -0.44 -29.12
N ASP A 234 17.04 -1.40 -28.55
CA ASP A 234 16.02 -2.17 -29.28
C ASP A 234 14.66 -1.49 -29.24
N MET A 235 14.37 -0.77 -28.16
CA MET A 235 13.14 -0.03 -27.94
C MET A 235 13.46 1.41 -27.55
N ILE A 236 12.75 2.37 -28.13
CA ILE A 236 12.82 3.78 -27.78
C ILE A 236 11.42 4.25 -27.39
N VAL A 237 11.27 4.93 -26.25
CA VAL A 237 9.99 5.49 -25.79
C VAL A 237 10.12 7.00 -25.58
N PHE A 238 9.28 7.78 -26.24
CA PHE A 238 9.25 9.22 -26.12
C PHE A 238 8.37 9.66 -24.95
N SER A 239 8.97 10.40 -24.02
CA SER A 239 8.33 11.01 -22.84
C SER A 239 8.86 12.43 -22.61
N ALA A 240 8.92 13.22 -23.69
CA ALA A 240 9.51 14.57 -23.70
C ALA A 240 8.51 15.69 -23.37
N GLY A 241 7.41 15.35 -22.69
CA GLY A 241 6.31 16.27 -22.35
C GLY A 241 5.05 16.04 -23.18
N ILE A 242 4.08 16.95 -23.03
CA ILE A 242 2.77 16.87 -23.68
C ILE A 242 2.41 18.16 -24.43
N ARG A 243 1.44 18.08 -25.34
CA ARG A 243 0.84 19.22 -26.05
C ARG A 243 -0.69 19.16 -25.97
N PRO A 244 -1.38 20.25 -25.61
CA PRO A 244 -2.84 20.31 -25.64
C PRO A 244 -3.40 19.90 -27.00
N ARG A 245 -4.50 19.13 -27.00
CA ARG A 245 -5.25 18.78 -28.22
C ARG A 245 -6.25 19.86 -28.58
N ASP A 246 -5.74 20.92 -29.20
CA ASP A 246 -6.48 22.12 -29.60
C ASP A 246 -6.81 22.19 -31.10
N GLU A 247 -6.53 21.12 -31.87
CA GLU A 247 -6.58 21.17 -33.33
C GLU A 247 -7.99 21.46 -33.85
N LEU A 248 -9.01 20.85 -33.22
CA LEU A 248 -10.43 21.10 -33.53
C LEU A 248 -10.86 22.52 -33.15
N ALA A 249 -10.41 23.01 -32.00
CA ALA A 249 -10.73 24.36 -31.53
C ALA A 249 -10.14 25.43 -32.47
N ARG A 250 -8.90 25.21 -32.91
CA ARG A 250 -8.25 26.06 -33.92
C ARG A 250 -9.00 26.02 -35.25
N ALA A 251 -9.41 24.83 -35.70
CA ALA A 251 -10.12 24.66 -36.97
C ALA A 251 -11.51 25.31 -36.96
N CYS A 252 -12.22 25.32 -35.83
CA CYS A 252 -13.52 25.98 -35.69
C CYS A 252 -13.41 27.45 -35.20
N GLY A 253 -12.20 28.02 -35.14
CA GLY A 253 -11.97 29.43 -34.85
C GLY A 253 -12.26 29.84 -33.41
N LEU A 254 -12.07 28.94 -32.44
CA LEU A 254 -11.99 29.31 -31.03
C LEU A 254 -10.63 29.95 -30.72
N GLU A 255 -10.60 30.78 -29.69
CA GLU A 255 -9.35 31.36 -29.20
C GLU A 255 -8.44 30.27 -28.63
N VAL A 256 -7.18 30.24 -29.07
CA VAL A 256 -6.16 29.27 -28.68
C VAL A 256 -4.88 30.01 -28.35
N GLY A 257 -4.19 29.58 -27.30
CA GLY A 257 -2.96 30.22 -26.85
C GLY A 257 -1.81 30.13 -27.86
N PRO A 258 -0.81 31.02 -27.76
CA PRO A 258 0.34 31.05 -28.67
C PRO A 258 1.22 29.79 -28.59
N ARG A 259 1.16 29.06 -27.47
CA ARG A 259 1.85 27.77 -27.26
C ARG A 259 0.89 26.57 -27.25
N GLY A 260 -0.34 26.79 -27.74
CA GLY A 260 -1.44 25.83 -27.69
C GLY A 260 -2.30 25.92 -26.43
N GLY A 261 -3.41 25.18 -26.43
CA GLY A 261 -4.45 25.15 -25.40
C GLY A 261 -5.61 26.09 -25.71
N ILE A 262 -6.83 25.62 -25.48
CA ILE A 262 -8.09 26.34 -25.74
C ILE A 262 -8.30 27.36 -24.65
N ALA A 263 -8.36 28.65 -25.00
CA ALA A 263 -8.54 29.71 -24.02
C ALA A 263 -9.89 29.58 -23.31
N ILE A 264 -9.87 29.66 -21.97
CA ILE A 264 -11.06 29.61 -21.14
C ILE A 264 -11.07 30.73 -20.09
N ASP A 265 -12.27 31.13 -19.68
CA ASP A 265 -12.52 31.96 -18.52
C ASP A 265 -12.57 31.16 -17.21
N ASP A 266 -12.94 31.82 -16.12
CA ASP A 266 -13.07 31.22 -14.79
C ASP A 266 -14.22 30.20 -14.69
N SER A 267 -15.20 30.25 -15.60
CA SER A 267 -16.29 29.27 -15.70
C SER A 267 -15.97 28.11 -16.64
N CYS A 268 -14.73 28.04 -17.15
CA CYS A 268 -14.28 27.09 -18.17
C CYS A 268 -14.97 27.25 -19.53
N VAL A 269 -15.58 28.41 -19.79
CA VAL A 269 -16.22 28.79 -21.05
C VAL A 269 -15.16 29.33 -22.00
N THR A 270 -15.26 28.96 -23.28
CA THR A 270 -14.32 29.39 -24.32
C THR A 270 -14.73 30.76 -24.91
N SER A 271 -14.10 31.19 -26.00
CA SER A 271 -14.56 32.37 -26.79
C SER A 271 -15.99 32.22 -27.37
N ASP A 272 -16.61 31.05 -27.23
CA ASP A 272 -18.00 30.77 -27.57
C ASP A 272 -18.79 30.39 -26.30
N PRO A 273 -19.90 31.07 -25.97
CA PRO A 273 -20.65 30.85 -24.73
C PRO A 273 -21.32 29.47 -24.63
N ASP A 274 -21.45 28.75 -25.75
CA ASP A 274 -22.01 27.40 -25.76
C ASP A 274 -20.94 26.30 -25.76
N ILE A 275 -19.66 26.68 -25.67
CA ILE A 275 -18.54 25.75 -25.74
C ILE A 275 -17.62 25.91 -24.52
N TYR A 276 -17.34 24.78 -23.88
CA TYR A 276 -16.45 24.66 -22.72
C TYR A 276 -15.18 23.91 -23.09
N ALA A 277 -14.10 24.14 -22.36
CA ALA A 277 -12.91 23.29 -22.40
C ALA A 277 -12.40 22.97 -21.00
N ILE A 278 -12.10 21.69 -20.75
CA ILE A 278 -11.69 21.18 -19.43
C ILE A 278 -10.49 20.22 -19.53
N GLY A 279 -9.67 20.19 -18.48
CA GLY A 279 -8.49 19.33 -18.41
C GLY A 279 -7.29 19.87 -19.18
N GLU A 280 -6.39 18.97 -19.62
CA GLU A 280 -5.10 19.37 -20.23
C GLU A 280 -5.23 20.13 -21.57
N CYS A 281 -6.42 20.12 -22.18
CA CYS A 281 -6.67 20.90 -23.40
C CYS A 281 -6.96 22.37 -23.13
N ALA A 282 -7.34 22.72 -21.89
CA ALA A 282 -7.76 24.05 -21.50
C ALA A 282 -6.57 24.94 -21.10
N LEU A 283 -6.66 26.22 -21.45
CA LEU A 283 -5.70 27.27 -21.17
C LEU A 283 -6.38 28.36 -20.34
N TRP A 284 -6.07 28.39 -19.05
CA TRP A 284 -6.62 29.39 -18.12
C TRP A 284 -5.53 30.36 -17.71
N GLY A 285 -5.77 31.67 -17.85
CA GLY A 285 -4.78 32.71 -17.49
C GLY A 285 -3.42 32.55 -18.18
N GLY A 286 -3.38 31.93 -19.37
CA GLY A 286 -2.14 31.62 -20.11
C GLY A 286 -1.38 30.39 -19.62
N LEU A 287 -1.98 29.59 -18.72
CA LEU A 287 -1.40 28.38 -18.13
C LEU A 287 -2.18 27.13 -18.53
N VAL A 288 -1.46 26.05 -18.81
CA VAL A 288 -2.00 24.70 -19.01
C VAL A 288 -1.59 23.83 -17.82
N PHE A 289 -2.53 23.04 -17.32
CA PHE A 289 -2.32 22.20 -16.15
C PHE A 289 -2.17 20.72 -16.55
N GLY A 290 -0.95 20.17 -16.42
CA GLY A 290 -0.65 18.75 -16.67
C GLY A 290 -0.92 17.83 -15.49
N LEU A 291 -1.95 18.11 -14.69
CA LEU A 291 -2.32 17.36 -13.48
C LEU A 291 -3.81 17.03 -13.51
N VAL A 292 -4.18 15.88 -12.93
CA VAL A 292 -5.59 15.44 -12.88
C VAL A 292 -6.46 16.32 -11.99
N ALA A 293 -5.92 16.81 -10.87
CA ALA A 293 -6.68 17.58 -9.89
C ALA A 293 -7.25 18.91 -10.46
N PRO A 294 -6.45 19.75 -11.14
CA PRO A 294 -6.97 20.92 -11.85
C PRO A 294 -8.05 20.56 -12.89
N GLY A 295 -7.84 19.48 -13.65
CA GLY A 295 -8.83 19.04 -14.64
C GLY A 295 -10.15 18.60 -14.02
N TYR A 296 -10.12 17.91 -12.88
CA TYR A 296 -11.35 17.57 -12.15
C TYR A 296 -12.06 18.79 -11.61
N GLU A 297 -11.34 19.82 -11.18
CA GLU A 297 -11.96 21.07 -10.75
C GLU A 297 -12.64 21.81 -11.90
N MET A 298 -11.96 21.91 -13.04
CA MET A 298 -12.56 22.42 -14.28
C MET A 298 -13.84 21.64 -14.65
N ALA A 299 -13.83 20.32 -14.53
CA ALA A 299 -15.01 19.49 -14.78
C ALA A 299 -16.18 19.78 -13.82
N ARG A 300 -15.90 20.03 -12.53
CA ARG A 300 -16.95 20.41 -11.56
C ARG A 300 -17.55 21.77 -11.89
N ILE A 301 -16.69 22.74 -12.19
CA ILE A 301 -17.11 24.12 -12.48
C ILE A 301 -17.92 24.16 -13.77
N ALA A 302 -17.43 23.54 -14.84
CA ALA A 302 -18.15 23.46 -16.11
C ALA A 302 -19.51 22.75 -15.95
N ALA A 303 -19.56 21.62 -15.24
CA ALA A 303 -20.82 20.90 -15.03
C ALA A 303 -21.84 21.74 -14.26
N ARG A 304 -21.40 22.45 -13.20
CA ARG A 304 -22.25 23.35 -12.43
C ARG A 304 -22.74 24.53 -13.28
N HIS A 305 -21.86 25.14 -14.05
CA HIS A 305 -22.21 26.29 -14.90
C HIS A 305 -23.24 25.91 -15.96
N VAL A 306 -23.08 24.74 -16.61
CA VAL A 306 -24.06 24.22 -17.58
C VAL A 306 -25.45 24.05 -16.97
N LEU A 307 -25.54 23.58 -15.72
CA LEU A 307 -26.81 23.40 -15.02
C LEU A 307 -27.44 24.72 -14.57
N GLN A 308 -26.63 25.65 -14.06
CA GLN A 308 -27.09 26.95 -13.57
C GLN A 308 -27.58 27.87 -14.69
N GLU A 309 -26.94 27.84 -15.86
CA GLU A 309 -27.44 28.55 -17.04
C GLU A 309 -28.84 28.08 -17.47
N GLU A 310 -29.17 26.81 -17.25
CA GLU A 310 -30.50 26.27 -17.53
C GLU A 310 -31.54 26.75 -16.52
N GLU A 311 -31.17 26.80 -15.24
CA GLU A 311 -32.05 27.22 -14.15
C GLU A 311 -32.21 28.75 -14.05
N GLY A 312 -31.39 29.51 -14.80
CA GLY A 312 -31.42 30.98 -14.82
C GLY A 312 -30.79 31.62 -13.58
N GLU A 313 -29.95 30.88 -12.85
CA GLU A 313 -29.28 31.33 -11.63
C GLU A 313 -27.83 31.76 -11.94
N ALA A 314 -27.39 32.88 -11.35
CA ALA A 314 -26.01 33.35 -11.49
C ALA A 314 -25.08 32.60 -10.52
N GLY A 315 -24.16 31.79 -11.04
CA GLY A 315 -23.22 30.99 -10.25
C GLY A 315 -22.01 31.76 -9.71
N GLU A 316 -21.63 31.50 -8.45
CA GLU A 316 -20.42 32.05 -7.79
C GLU A 316 -19.13 31.22 -8.00
N ALA A 317 -19.21 30.05 -8.66
CA ALA A 317 -18.08 29.10 -8.71
C ALA A 317 -17.10 29.42 -9.85
N SER A 318 -15.91 29.90 -9.48
CA SER A 318 -14.83 30.31 -10.41
C SER A 318 -13.59 29.43 -10.28
N PHE A 319 -12.97 29.03 -11.38
CA PHE A 319 -11.67 28.38 -11.41
C PHE A 319 -10.59 29.44 -11.19
N LYS A 320 -9.77 29.27 -10.15
CA LYS A 320 -8.77 30.26 -9.73
C LYS A 320 -7.33 29.83 -10.01
N GLY A 321 -7.16 28.90 -10.95
CA GLY A 321 -5.90 28.19 -11.18
C GLY A 321 -5.67 27.07 -10.16
N ALA A 322 -4.47 26.50 -10.17
CA ALA A 322 -4.13 25.40 -9.29
C ALA A 322 -2.65 25.39 -8.89
N ASP A 323 -2.40 24.86 -7.69
CA ASP A 323 -1.06 24.58 -7.19
C ASP A 323 -0.42 23.39 -7.94
N MET A 324 0.83 23.57 -8.34
CA MET A 324 1.59 22.58 -9.12
C MET A 324 2.50 21.70 -8.25
N SER A 325 2.33 21.73 -6.92
CA SER A 325 3.08 20.87 -6.02
C SER A 325 2.78 19.41 -6.30
N THR A 326 3.82 18.59 -6.29
CA THR A 326 3.74 17.18 -6.66
C THR A 326 4.53 16.34 -5.67
N LYS A 327 3.98 15.18 -5.29
CA LYS A 327 4.68 14.14 -4.54
C LYS A 327 4.44 12.82 -5.25
N LEU A 328 5.53 12.17 -5.65
CA LEU A 328 5.52 10.96 -6.44
C LEU A 328 6.55 9.97 -5.93
N LYS A 329 6.34 8.69 -6.22
CA LYS A 329 7.24 7.61 -5.84
C LYS A 329 7.85 6.98 -7.09
N LEU A 330 8.86 7.64 -7.64
CA LEU A 330 9.49 7.28 -8.90
C LEU A 330 10.45 6.11 -8.68
N MET A 331 10.14 4.94 -9.24
CA MET A 331 10.94 3.72 -9.06
C MET A 331 11.18 3.31 -7.59
N GLY A 332 10.27 3.68 -6.69
CA GLY A 332 10.42 3.44 -5.25
C GLY A 332 11.16 4.55 -4.49
N VAL A 333 11.63 5.59 -5.17
CA VAL A 333 12.25 6.78 -4.60
C VAL A 333 11.17 7.85 -4.34
N ASP A 334 11.06 8.32 -3.11
CA ASP A 334 10.19 9.45 -2.79
C ASP A 334 10.78 10.76 -3.36
N VAL A 335 10.00 11.45 -4.20
CA VAL A 335 10.34 12.76 -4.74
C VAL A 335 9.15 13.70 -4.55
N ALA A 336 9.39 14.88 -4.00
CA ALA A 336 8.36 15.89 -3.87
C ALA A 336 8.90 17.30 -4.13
N SER A 337 8.05 18.15 -4.70
CA SER A 337 8.28 19.56 -4.96
C SER A 337 7.04 20.35 -4.54
N LEU A 338 7.26 21.50 -3.91
CA LEU A 338 6.19 22.43 -3.53
C LEU A 338 6.47 23.85 -4.01
N GLY A 339 5.41 24.55 -4.42
CA GLY A 339 5.41 25.98 -4.76
C GLY A 339 6.51 26.41 -5.71
N ASP A 340 7.38 27.31 -5.24
CA ASP A 340 8.58 27.79 -5.93
C ASP A 340 9.84 27.03 -5.44
N PRO A 341 10.10 25.79 -5.92
CA PRO A 341 11.21 24.95 -5.44
C PRO A 341 12.59 25.54 -5.76
N HIS A 342 12.68 26.42 -6.76
CA HIS A 342 13.92 27.01 -7.23
C HIS A 342 14.25 28.34 -6.54
N GLY A 343 13.27 28.98 -5.89
CA GLY A 343 13.46 30.29 -5.26
C GLY A 343 13.56 31.43 -6.28
N ASN A 344 12.72 31.36 -7.32
CA ASN A 344 12.61 32.43 -8.31
C ASN A 344 12.02 33.72 -7.73
N ALA A 345 11.26 33.64 -6.64
CA ALA A 345 10.73 34.80 -5.95
C ALA A 345 11.89 35.74 -5.49
N PRO A 346 11.86 37.04 -5.85
CA PRO A 346 12.90 37.98 -5.46
C PRO A 346 13.11 38.04 -3.94
N GLY A 347 14.37 38.02 -3.50
CA GLY A 347 14.72 38.06 -2.08
C GLY A 347 14.46 36.77 -1.30
N SER A 348 14.01 35.70 -1.96
CA SER A 348 13.80 34.41 -1.29
C SER A 348 15.11 33.84 -0.71
N ARG A 349 14.97 33.09 0.37
CA ARG A 349 16.09 32.45 1.10
C ARG A 349 15.86 30.95 1.13
N SER A 350 16.92 30.14 1.25
CA SER A 350 16.76 28.69 1.28
C SER A 350 17.55 28.02 2.40
N TYR A 351 16.98 26.97 2.97
CA TYR A 351 17.64 26.04 3.88
C TYR A 351 17.71 24.68 3.20
N GLN A 352 18.85 24.00 3.32
CA GLN A 352 19.12 22.74 2.64
C GLN A 352 19.76 21.73 3.59
N PHE A 353 19.34 20.48 3.49
CA PHE A 353 19.89 19.34 4.21
C PHE A 353 20.19 18.21 3.21
N MET A 354 21.37 17.61 3.34
CA MET A 354 21.79 16.49 2.51
C MET A 354 22.51 15.43 3.35
N ASP A 355 22.03 14.19 3.26
CA ASP A 355 22.69 12.99 3.79
C ASP A 355 23.01 12.08 2.61
N GLU A 356 24.26 12.08 2.15
CA GLU A 356 24.67 11.29 0.98
C GLU A 356 24.71 9.78 1.27
N ARG A 357 24.83 9.39 2.54
CA ARG A 357 24.86 7.98 2.95
C ARG A 357 23.47 7.39 2.94
N LYS A 358 22.49 8.10 3.49
CA LYS A 358 21.06 7.74 3.41
C LYS A 358 20.43 8.13 2.06
N GLN A 359 21.15 8.94 1.27
CA GLN A 359 20.70 9.52 0.01
C GLN A 359 19.40 10.31 0.19
N ILE A 360 19.42 11.24 1.13
CA ILE A 360 18.31 12.13 1.43
C ILE A 360 18.73 13.55 1.07
N TYR A 361 17.88 14.26 0.33
CA TYR A 361 18.01 15.69 0.09
C TYR A 361 16.70 16.38 0.44
N LYS A 362 16.77 17.46 1.21
CA LYS A 362 15.62 18.29 1.56
C LYS A 362 16.00 19.75 1.45
N LYS A 363 15.11 20.55 0.88
CA LYS A 363 15.23 22.00 0.76
C LYS A 363 13.89 22.65 1.01
N ILE A 364 13.91 23.78 1.71
CA ILE A 364 12.79 24.71 1.80
C ILE A 364 13.23 26.09 1.32
N VAL A 365 12.31 26.77 0.65
CA VAL A 365 12.44 28.14 0.16
C VAL A 365 11.48 29.00 0.96
N VAL A 366 12.00 30.06 1.58
CA VAL A 366 11.23 30.96 2.44
C VAL A 366 11.24 32.38 1.88
N SER A 367 10.21 33.15 2.22
CA SER A 367 10.09 34.57 1.86
C SER A 367 11.25 35.41 2.41
N ASP A 368 11.49 36.58 1.82
CA ASP A 368 12.54 37.50 2.29
C ASP A 368 12.40 37.85 3.79
N CYS A 369 11.18 38.05 4.29
CA CYS A 369 10.97 38.32 5.72
C CYS A 369 11.17 37.10 6.64
N GLY A 370 11.47 35.92 6.09
CA GLY A 370 11.67 34.66 6.82
C GLY A 370 10.40 34.01 7.38
N LYS A 371 9.22 34.63 7.21
CA LYS A 371 7.98 34.20 7.86
C LYS A 371 7.17 33.15 7.10
N TYR A 372 7.28 33.07 5.78
CA TYR A 372 6.40 32.24 4.97
C TYR A 372 7.18 31.26 4.10
N LEU A 373 6.65 30.05 3.96
CA LEU A 373 7.16 29.05 3.04
C LEU A 373 6.68 29.37 1.62
N LEU A 374 7.61 29.44 0.67
CA LEU A 374 7.32 29.70 -0.74
C LEU A 374 7.45 28.43 -1.60
N GLY A 375 8.32 27.50 -1.20
CA GLY A 375 8.59 26.31 -1.97
C GLY A 375 9.52 25.33 -1.28
N GLY A 376 9.89 24.26 -1.97
CA GLY A 376 10.74 23.22 -1.41
C GLY A 376 10.88 21.98 -2.28
N VAL A 377 11.93 21.21 -2.00
CA VAL A 377 12.33 20.00 -2.74
C VAL A 377 12.66 18.90 -1.72
N MET A 378 12.17 17.70 -1.93
CA MET A 378 12.47 16.51 -1.12
C MET A 378 12.78 15.34 -2.03
N VAL A 379 13.91 14.67 -1.80
CA VAL A 379 14.34 13.48 -2.56
C VAL A 379 14.85 12.43 -1.57
N GLY A 380 14.40 11.19 -1.75
CA GLY A 380 14.76 10.05 -0.91
C GLY A 380 13.93 9.91 0.37
N ASP A 381 13.47 11.02 0.94
CA ASP A 381 12.50 11.07 2.03
C ASP A 381 11.63 12.33 1.89
N ALA A 382 10.33 12.11 1.70
CA ALA A 382 9.32 13.17 1.56
C ALA A 382 8.26 13.08 2.68
N SER A 383 8.66 12.65 3.88
CA SER A 383 7.77 12.50 5.03
C SER A 383 7.12 13.82 5.47
N GLU A 384 7.84 14.94 5.32
CA GLU A 384 7.38 16.27 5.73
C GLU A 384 6.52 16.99 4.69
N TYR A 385 6.38 16.42 3.48
CA TYR A 385 5.66 17.05 2.38
C TYR A 385 4.26 17.53 2.76
N GLY A 386 3.49 16.69 3.46
CA GLY A 386 2.12 17.03 3.84
C GLY A 386 2.06 18.28 4.72
N THR A 387 2.94 18.36 5.72
CA THR A 387 3.01 19.51 6.64
C THR A 387 3.48 20.77 5.92
N LEU A 388 4.56 20.67 5.14
CA LEU A 388 5.14 21.80 4.41
C LEU A 388 4.17 22.36 3.36
N LEU A 389 3.49 21.48 2.62
CA LEU A 389 2.45 21.88 1.66
C LEU A 389 1.37 22.73 2.34
N GLN A 390 0.88 22.31 3.50
CA GLN A 390 -0.16 23.06 4.22
C GLN A 390 0.35 24.39 4.78
N MET A 391 1.60 24.45 5.25
CA MET A 391 2.21 25.71 5.70
C MET A 391 2.28 26.74 4.57
N MET A 392 2.66 26.31 3.36
CA MET A 392 2.71 27.16 2.18
C MET A 392 1.30 27.57 1.71
N LEU A 393 0.40 26.61 1.49
CA LEU A 393 -0.94 26.88 0.93
C LEU A 393 -1.76 27.82 1.83
N ASN A 394 -1.64 27.67 3.16
CA ASN A 394 -2.40 28.48 4.11
C ASN A 394 -1.60 29.68 4.66
N LYS A 395 -0.41 29.98 4.11
CA LYS A 395 0.48 31.06 4.57
C LYS A 395 0.69 31.07 6.09
N ILE A 396 0.94 29.89 6.66
CA ILE A 396 1.19 29.73 8.10
C ILE A 396 2.56 30.31 8.43
N GLU A 397 2.66 31.15 9.46
CA GLU A 397 3.95 31.68 9.91
C GLU A 397 4.88 30.54 10.33
N LEU A 398 6.11 30.58 9.82
CA LEU A 398 7.16 29.61 10.12
C LEU A 398 7.71 29.80 11.54
N PRO A 399 8.22 28.71 12.17
CA PRO A 399 8.92 28.83 13.44
C PRO A 399 10.18 29.69 13.31
N ALA A 400 10.69 30.19 14.44
CA ALA A 400 11.89 31.03 14.48
C ALA A 400 13.13 30.38 13.84
N SER A 401 13.20 29.04 13.84
CA SER A 401 14.24 28.24 13.19
C SER A 401 13.63 27.27 12.16
N PRO A 402 13.32 27.73 10.93
CA PRO A 402 12.69 26.92 9.89
C PRO A 402 13.52 25.70 9.45
N GLU A 403 14.84 25.72 9.62
CA GLU A 403 15.75 24.63 9.25
C GLU A 403 15.40 23.30 9.93
N PHE A 404 14.88 23.33 11.15
CA PHE A 404 14.46 22.11 11.88
C PHE A 404 13.23 21.43 11.27
N LEU A 405 12.53 22.08 10.34
CA LEU A 405 11.44 21.45 9.59
C LEU A 405 11.96 20.35 8.64
N ILE A 406 13.22 20.42 8.22
CA ILE A 406 13.82 19.47 7.27
C ILE A 406 15.01 18.68 7.82
N LEU A 407 15.58 19.08 8.96
CA LEU A 407 16.70 18.36 9.57
C LEU A 407 16.26 17.05 10.24
N PRO A 408 17.13 16.02 10.22
CA PRO A 408 16.90 14.78 10.97
C PRO A 408 16.93 15.07 12.48
N GLN A 409 16.14 14.33 13.25
CA GLN A 409 16.10 14.48 14.69
C GLN A 409 17.46 14.13 15.32
N ALA A 410 17.92 14.97 16.24
CA ALA A 410 18.85 14.52 17.28
C ALA A 410 18.04 13.78 18.36
N ASP A 411 18.63 12.74 18.94
CA ASP A 411 17.96 11.88 19.93
C ASP A 411 17.30 12.72 21.05
N GLY A 412 15.99 12.51 21.27
CA GLY A 412 15.27 13.01 22.45
C GLY A 412 14.44 14.29 22.31
N GLN A 413 14.41 14.98 21.16
CA GLN A 413 13.51 16.14 20.97
C GLN A 413 12.33 15.85 20.03
N GLN A 414 11.13 16.20 20.49
CA GLN A 414 9.89 16.11 19.73
C GLN A 414 9.98 16.99 18.48
N LYS A 415 9.60 16.45 17.32
CA LYS A 415 9.52 17.22 16.08
C LYS A 415 8.46 18.31 16.26
N ILE A 416 8.81 19.58 16.03
CA ILE A 416 7.83 20.67 15.97
C ILE A 416 7.03 20.47 14.68
N GLY A 417 5.99 19.64 14.75
CA GLY A 417 5.03 19.46 13.67
C GLY A 417 3.87 20.43 13.84
N LEU A 418 3.33 20.92 12.73
CA LEU A 418 2.06 21.62 12.73
C LEU A 418 0.98 20.65 13.24
N GLY A 419 0.36 20.93 14.40
CA GLY A 419 -0.80 20.18 14.87
C GLY A 419 -1.95 20.36 13.89
N VAL A 420 -2.72 19.30 13.62
CA VAL A 420 -3.90 19.35 12.71
C VAL A 420 -4.93 20.41 13.13
N ASP A 421 -4.90 20.83 14.40
CA ASP A 421 -5.72 21.91 14.93
C ASP A 421 -5.39 23.29 14.35
N ALA A 422 -4.15 23.52 13.93
CA ALA A 422 -3.72 24.80 13.36
C ALA A 422 -4.19 25.00 11.90
N LEU A 423 -4.74 23.97 11.24
CA LEU A 423 -5.27 24.08 9.89
C LEU A 423 -6.67 24.73 9.90
N PRO A 424 -6.97 25.72 9.03
CA PRO A 424 -8.34 26.23 8.87
C PRO A 424 -9.27 25.17 8.27
N GLU A 425 -10.59 25.30 8.47
CA GLU A 425 -11.58 24.36 7.88
C GLU A 425 -11.54 24.38 6.33
N SER A 426 -11.24 25.52 5.73
CA SER A 426 -11.07 25.67 4.29
C SER A 426 -9.78 25.03 3.75
N ALA A 427 -8.89 24.51 4.61
CA ALA A 427 -7.62 23.92 4.17
C ALA A 427 -7.88 22.73 3.25
N GLN A 428 -7.39 22.77 2.02
CA GLN A 428 -7.52 21.70 1.06
C GLN A 428 -6.58 20.54 1.43
N ILE A 429 -7.15 19.37 1.77
CA ILE A 429 -6.40 18.20 2.24
C ILE A 429 -6.19 17.18 1.12
N CYS A 430 -7.22 16.94 0.31
CA CYS A 430 -7.13 16.06 -0.87
C CYS A 430 -7.40 16.87 -2.14
N SER A 431 -6.35 17.29 -2.85
CA SER A 431 -6.51 18.02 -4.11
C SER A 431 -7.16 17.19 -5.22
N CYS A 432 -6.88 15.88 -5.28
CA CYS A 432 -7.45 15.04 -6.34
C CYS A 432 -8.97 14.94 -6.28
N ASN A 433 -9.55 14.88 -5.08
CA ASN A 433 -11.00 14.75 -4.94
C ASN A 433 -11.66 16.01 -4.37
N ASP A 434 -10.89 17.10 -4.24
CA ASP A 434 -11.31 18.38 -3.64
C ASP A 434 -11.99 18.20 -2.29
N VAL A 435 -11.22 17.70 -1.32
CA VAL A 435 -11.70 17.47 0.04
C VAL A 435 -10.95 18.40 0.98
N SER A 436 -11.69 19.34 1.59
CA SER A 436 -11.19 20.24 2.63
C SER A 436 -11.14 19.57 4.00
N LYS A 437 -10.44 20.20 4.96
CA LYS A 437 -10.48 19.79 6.37
C LYS A 437 -11.91 19.81 6.89
N GLY A 438 -12.67 20.87 6.59
CA GLY A 438 -14.08 21.00 6.97
C GLY A 438 -14.94 19.86 6.44
N ALA A 439 -14.75 19.45 5.18
CA ALA A 439 -15.47 18.31 4.60
C ALA A 439 -15.13 16.98 5.30
N LEU A 440 -13.86 16.78 5.69
CA LEU A 440 -13.45 15.63 6.49
C LEU A 440 -14.06 15.67 7.89
N CYS A 441 -14.05 16.85 8.52
CA CYS A 441 -14.61 17.03 9.86
C CYS A 441 -16.13 16.83 9.86
N ALA A 442 -16.83 17.36 8.86
CA ALA A 442 -18.26 17.13 8.65
C ALA A 442 -18.56 15.64 8.40
N ALA A 443 -17.79 14.97 7.54
CA ALA A 443 -17.95 13.54 7.31
C ALA A 443 -17.71 12.70 8.59
N VAL A 444 -16.75 13.11 9.44
CA VAL A 444 -16.53 12.51 10.76
C VAL A 444 -17.73 12.78 11.68
N ALA A 445 -18.27 14.00 11.68
CA ALA A 445 -19.49 14.36 12.42
C ALA A 445 -20.69 13.52 11.99
N ASP A 446 -20.78 13.22 10.70
CA ASP A 446 -21.81 12.36 10.10
C ASP A 446 -21.54 10.86 10.30
N GLY A 447 -20.48 10.48 11.04
CA GLY A 447 -20.21 9.11 11.48
C GLY A 447 -19.09 8.37 10.74
N ALA A 448 -18.34 9.02 9.83
CA ALA A 448 -17.20 8.41 9.12
C ALA A 448 -15.95 8.29 10.02
N THR A 449 -15.97 7.33 10.94
CA THR A 449 -14.95 7.16 12.00
C THR A 449 -13.77 6.24 11.63
N THR A 450 -13.69 5.79 10.37
CA THR A 450 -12.57 4.99 9.86
C THR A 450 -12.06 5.55 8.53
N ILE A 451 -10.80 5.26 8.18
CA ILE A 451 -10.25 5.67 6.88
C ILE A 451 -11.00 5.05 5.71
N GLY A 452 -11.50 3.81 5.86
CA GLY A 452 -12.35 3.19 4.86
C GLY A 452 -13.65 3.97 4.66
N ALA A 453 -14.32 4.34 5.76
CA ALA A 453 -15.55 5.15 5.70
C ALA A 453 -15.28 6.53 5.08
N LEU A 454 -14.22 7.23 5.53
CA LEU A 454 -13.83 8.53 4.97
C LEU A 454 -13.52 8.45 3.48
N LYS A 455 -12.81 7.41 3.02
CA LYS A 455 -12.57 7.17 1.59
C LYS A 455 -13.87 6.95 0.83
N SER A 456 -14.82 6.21 1.39
CA SER A 456 -16.08 5.92 0.74
C SER A 456 -16.95 7.17 0.58
N CYS A 457 -17.08 7.99 1.63
CA CYS A 457 -17.95 9.17 1.64
C CYS A 457 -17.30 10.41 0.99
N THR A 458 -16.03 10.69 1.28
CA THR A 458 -15.36 11.91 0.78
C THR A 458 -14.52 11.67 -0.48
N LYS A 459 -14.21 10.41 -0.80
CA LYS A 459 -13.21 10.03 -1.82
C LYS A 459 -11.79 10.51 -1.49
N ALA A 460 -11.51 11.07 -0.31
CA ALA A 460 -10.15 11.51 0.04
C ALA A 460 -9.15 10.33 0.02
N GLY A 461 -8.09 10.44 -0.78
CA GLY A 461 -7.04 9.43 -0.86
C GLY A 461 -7.39 8.18 -1.68
N THR A 462 -8.41 8.23 -2.54
CA THR A 462 -8.74 7.16 -3.51
C THR A 462 -8.03 7.31 -4.86
N ALA A 463 -7.63 8.53 -5.24
CA ALA A 463 -6.90 8.80 -6.48
C ALA A 463 -5.39 8.59 -6.29
N CYS A 464 -4.61 9.61 -5.93
CA CYS A 464 -3.15 9.48 -5.79
C CYS A 464 -2.67 8.93 -4.41
N GLY A 465 -3.57 8.83 -3.42
CA GLY A 465 -3.24 8.35 -2.07
C GLY A 465 -2.37 9.27 -1.18
N GLY A 466 -1.80 10.36 -1.72
CA GLY A 466 -0.82 11.20 -1.02
C GLY A 466 -1.30 11.87 0.27
N CYS A 467 -2.60 12.11 0.41
CA CYS A 467 -3.22 12.77 1.57
C CYS A 467 -3.60 11.82 2.72
N VAL A 468 -3.55 10.49 2.53
CA VAL A 468 -4.07 9.51 3.50
C VAL A 468 -3.49 9.67 4.92
N PRO A 469 -2.19 9.93 5.13
CA PRO A 469 -1.65 10.15 6.47
C PRO A 469 -2.29 11.36 7.18
N LEU A 470 -2.42 12.49 6.48
CA LEU A 470 -3.00 13.72 7.04
C LEU A 470 -4.51 13.58 7.27
N VAL A 471 -5.24 12.93 6.35
CA VAL A 471 -6.65 12.56 6.52
C VAL A 471 -6.84 11.73 7.79
N THR A 472 -5.93 10.78 8.06
CA THR A 472 -5.98 9.96 9.29
C THR A 472 -5.77 10.78 10.55
N GLN A 473 -4.87 11.75 10.52
CA GLN A 473 -4.63 12.63 11.67
C GLN A 473 -5.82 13.56 11.92
N ILE A 474 -6.40 14.17 10.88
CA ILE A 474 -7.58 15.03 10.99
C ILE A 474 -8.79 14.24 11.51
N MET A 475 -9.03 13.04 10.96
CA MET A 475 -10.10 12.16 11.43
C MET A 475 -9.99 11.91 12.94
N LYS A 476 -8.80 11.50 13.40
CA LYS A 476 -8.57 11.23 14.83
C LYS A 476 -8.77 12.46 15.71
N ALA A 477 -8.29 13.62 15.28
CA ALA A 477 -8.43 14.86 16.04
C ALA A 477 -9.87 15.37 16.08
N GLU A 478 -10.62 15.27 14.98
CA GLU A 478 -12.02 15.66 14.95
C GLU A 478 -12.88 14.73 15.81
N MET A 479 -12.66 13.42 15.72
CA MET A 479 -13.32 12.45 16.60
C MET A 479 -13.09 12.82 18.07
N GLN A 480 -11.85 13.13 18.44
CA GLN A 480 -11.51 13.56 19.80
C GLN A 480 -12.22 14.86 20.22
N LYS A 481 -12.38 15.84 19.32
CA LYS A 481 -13.07 17.11 19.60
C LYS A 481 -14.56 16.96 19.86
N GLN A 482 -15.23 16.07 19.13
CA GLN A 482 -16.68 15.88 19.24
C GLN A 482 -17.09 15.15 20.52
N GLY A 483 -16.14 14.88 21.42
CA GLY A 483 -16.39 14.01 22.57
C GLY A 483 -16.77 12.59 22.16
N LEU A 484 -16.70 12.27 20.86
CA LEU A 484 -16.71 10.91 20.37
C LEU A 484 -15.43 10.31 20.93
N ALA A 485 -15.59 9.48 21.96
CA ALA A 485 -14.51 8.59 22.36
C ALA A 485 -13.99 7.97 21.06
N VAL A 486 -12.68 8.13 20.77
CA VAL A 486 -12.04 7.37 19.70
C VAL A 486 -12.35 5.94 20.07
N ASN A 487 -13.35 5.38 19.39
CA ASN A 487 -14.09 4.32 20.01
C ASN A 487 -13.21 3.09 19.95
N ASN A 488 -12.58 2.79 21.09
CA ASN A 488 -11.64 1.71 21.25
C ASN A 488 -12.38 0.40 21.52
N HIS A 489 -13.72 0.40 21.49
CA HIS A 489 -14.54 -0.79 21.63
C HIS A 489 -14.08 -1.88 20.67
N VAL A 490 -13.99 -3.10 21.19
CA VAL A 490 -13.68 -4.27 20.37
C VAL A 490 -14.78 -4.51 19.32
N CYS A 491 -16.05 -4.33 19.68
CA CYS A 491 -17.22 -4.35 18.80
C CYS A 491 -18.48 -3.88 19.55
N GLU A 492 -19.65 -3.93 18.90
CA GLU A 492 -20.96 -3.60 19.50
C GLU A 492 -21.31 -4.39 20.78
N HIS A 493 -20.68 -5.53 21.00
CA HIS A 493 -20.92 -6.40 22.17
C HIS A 493 -20.13 -5.96 23.41
N PHE A 494 -19.00 -5.26 23.22
CA PHE A 494 -18.11 -4.86 24.31
C PHE A 494 -17.65 -3.42 24.11
N ALA A 495 -18.12 -2.55 25.01
CA ALA A 495 -17.78 -1.14 25.03
C ALA A 495 -16.39 -0.84 25.61
N TYR A 496 -15.39 -1.67 25.27
CA TYR A 496 -14.05 -1.65 25.86
C TYR A 496 -13.02 -2.03 24.81
N SER A 497 -11.81 -1.48 24.92
CA SER A 497 -10.62 -1.96 24.23
C SER A 497 -10.18 -3.36 24.66
N ARG A 498 -9.33 -3.98 23.84
CA ARG A 498 -8.70 -5.25 24.21
C ARG A 498 -7.95 -5.13 25.54
N GLN A 499 -7.23 -4.03 25.77
CA GLN A 499 -6.47 -3.80 27.00
C GLN A 499 -7.42 -3.71 28.21
N GLU A 500 -8.52 -2.97 28.11
CA GLU A 500 -9.52 -2.88 29.17
C GLU A 500 -10.18 -4.22 29.45
N LEU A 501 -10.56 -4.98 28.41
CA LEU A 501 -11.09 -6.33 28.57
C LEU A 501 -10.09 -7.27 29.24
N HIS A 502 -8.79 -7.16 28.92
CA HIS A 502 -7.75 -7.93 29.59
C HIS A 502 -7.70 -7.60 31.09
N HIS A 503 -7.79 -6.31 31.46
CA HIS A 503 -7.83 -5.90 32.86
C HIS A 503 -9.07 -6.44 33.57
N LEU A 504 -10.25 -6.33 32.96
CA LEU A 504 -11.51 -6.83 33.51
C LEU A 504 -11.48 -8.34 33.74
N VAL A 505 -10.99 -9.11 32.75
CA VAL A 505 -10.84 -10.57 32.87
C VAL A 505 -9.93 -10.93 34.04
N ARG A 506 -8.79 -10.25 34.17
CA ARG A 506 -7.84 -10.55 35.24
C ARG A 506 -8.38 -10.17 36.62
N VAL A 507 -8.84 -8.94 36.78
CA VAL A 507 -9.33 -8.40 38.06
C VAL A 507 -10.57 -9.17 38.52
N GLY A 508 -11.50 -9.44 37.61
CA GLY A 508 -12.70 -10.23 37.87
C GLY A 508 -12.46 -11.75 37.94
N LYS A 509 -11.22 -12.22 37.69
CA LYS A 509 -10.86 -13.64 37.59
C LYS A 509 -11.81 -14.43 36.67
N ILE A 510 -12.21 -13.82 35.56
CA ILE A 510 -13.23 -14.34 34.65
C ILE A 510 -12.63 -15.45 33.80
N ARG A 511 -13.24 -16.65 33.81
CA ARG A 511 -12.73 -17.84 33.11
C ARG A 511 -13.59 -18.31 31.92
N SER A 512 -14.68 -17.62 31.58
CA SER A 512 -15.53 -18.02 30.46
C SER A 512 -16.07 -16.81 29.70
N PHE A 513 -16.34 -17.01 28.40
CA PHE A 513 -16.94 -15.95 27.59
C PHE A 513 -18.34 -15.57 28.07
N GLY A 514 -19.14 -16.54 28.53
CA GLY A 514 -20.46 -16.27 29.09
C GLY A 514 -20.40 -15.37 30.33
N ALA A 515 -19.43 -15.60 31.23
CA ALA A 515 -19.23 -14.74 32.39
C ALA A 515 -18.71 -13.34 31.99
N LEU A 516 -17.79 -13.25 31.02
CA LEU A 516 -17.30 -11.97 30.50
C LEU A 516 -18.43 -11.17 29.85
N LEU A 517 -19.23 -11.81 29.00
CA LEU A 517 -20.34 -11.21 28.29
C LEU A 517 -21.45 -10.77 29.24
N GLY A 518 -21.80 -11.61 30.23
CA GLY A 518 -22.83 -11.26 31.21
C GLY A 518 -22.41 -10.12 32.15
N ALA A 519 -21.13 -10.00 32.49
CA ALA A 519 -20.64 -8.97 33.39
C ALA A 519 -20.31 -7.64 32.69
N HIS A 520 -19.79 -7.70 31.46
CA HIS A 520 -19.17 -6.54 30.79
C HIS A 520 -19.56 -6.38 29.32
N GLY A 521 -20.54 -7.13 28.82
CA GLY A 521 -21.00 -7.01 27.43
C GLY A 521 -22.49 -7.22 27.27
N GLN A 522 -22.91 -7.41 26.02
CA GLN A 522 -24.31 -7.60 25.64
C GLN A 522 -24.45 -8.49 24.41
N GLY A 523 -25.63 -9.08 24.19
CA GLY A 523 -25.93 -9.93 23.03
C GLY A 523 -25.33 -11.34 23.15
N LEU A 524 -24.92 -11.92 22.01
CA LEU A 524 -24.39 -13.31 21.93
C LEU A 524 -22.90 -13.37 21.52
N GLY A 525 -22.30 -12.22 21.22
CA GLY A 525 -20.94 -12.10 20.69
C GLY A 525 -20.83 -12.40 19.19
N CYS A 526 -19.86 -11.77 18.53
CA CYS A 526 -19.56 -11.94 17.11
C CYS A 526 -18.20 -12.62 16.86
N ASP A 527 -17.87 -12.77 15.59
CA ASP A 527 -16.59 -13.24 15.04
C ASP A 527 -15.38 -12.33 15.39
N VAL A 528 -15.62 -11.13 15.90
CA VAL A 528 -14.56 -10.24 16.42
C VAL A 528 -14.28 -10.49 17.90
N CYS A 529 -15.29 -10.41 18.77
CA CYS A 529 -15.06 -10.45 20.22
C CYS A 529 -14.82 -11.85 20.77
N LYS A 530 -15.36 -12.91 20.14
CA LYS A 530 -15.13 -14.29 20.58
C LYS A 530 -13.64 -14.69 20.48
N PRO A 531 -12.93 -14.50 19.34
CA PRO A 531 -11.49 -14.77 19.28
C PRO A 531 -10.66 -13.87 20.18
N VAL A 532 -11.08 -12.60 20.40
CA VAL A 532 -10.40 -11.70 21.34
C VAL A 532 -10.49 -12.23 22.76
N ALA A 533 -11.69 -12.59 23.20
CA ALA A 533 -11.89 -13.16 24.52
C ALA A 533 -11.15 -14.50 24.68
N ALA A 534 -11.17 -15.36 23.67
CA ALA A 534 -10.39 -16.60 23.65
C ALA A 534 -8.90 -16.34 23.86
N ASN A 535 -8.32 -15.35 23.16
CA ASN A 535 -6.93 -14.97 23.30
C ASN A 535 -6.60 -14.42 24.70
N ILE A 536 -7.46 -13.55 25.24
CA ILE A 536 -7.28 -12.98 26.59
C ILE A 536 -7.37 -14.08 27.65
N LEU A 537 -8.38 -14.95 27.58
CA LEU A 537 -8.56 -16.07 28.51
C LEU A 537 -7.38 -17.03 28.44
N ALA A 538 -6.92 -17.39 27.24
CA ALA A 538 -5.76 -18.28 27.08
C ALA A 538 -4.46 -17.64 27.59
N SER A 539 -4.26 -16.33 27.41
CA SER A 539 -3.07 -15.63 27.91
C SER A 539 -3.11 -15.38 29.41
N CYS A 540 -4.28 -15.26 30.03
CA CYS A 540 -4.42 -15.10 31.48
C CYS A 540 -4.37 -16.44 32.24
N TRP A 541 -4.98 -17.48 31.70
CA TRP A 541 -5.24 -18.73 32.45
C TRP A 541 -4.51 -19.95 31.89
N ASN A 542 -4.13 -19.92 30.60
CA ASN A 542 -3.47 -21.02 29.89
C ASN A 542 -4.28 -22.33 29.85
N ASP A 543 -5.61 -22.23 29.93
CA ASP A 543 -6.52 -23.37 29.80
C ASP A 543 -6.51 -23.93 28.36
N PHE A 544 -6.78 -25.23 28.21
CA PHE A 544 -6.80 -25.88 26.89
C PHE A 544 -7.87 -25.27 25.97
N VAL A 545 -7.44 -24.78 24.79
CA VAL A 545 -8.28 -23.99 23.88
C VAL A 545 -9.47 -24.77 23.30
N LEU A 546 -9.41 -26.11 23.26
CA LEU A 546 -10.51 -26.97 22.82
C LEU A 546 -11.36 -27.54 23.95
N SER A 547 -11.16 -27.08 25.20
CA SER A 547 -12.09 -27.38 26.28
C SER A 547 -13.51 -26.90 25.91
N PRO A 548 -14.58 -27.54 26.42
CA PRO A 548 -15.96 -27.19 26.04
C PRO A 548 -16.34 -25.71 26.19
N VAL A 549 -15.72 -25.02 27.16
CA VAL A 549 -15.97 -23.60 27.46
C VAL A 549 -15.26 -22.65 26.48
N HIS A 550 -14.20 -23.11 25.82
CA HIS A 550 -13.34 -22.28 24.97
C HIS A 550 -13.42 -22.62 23.47
N ALA A 551 -13.75 -23.86 23.12
CA ALA A 551 -13.66 -24.36 21.75
C ALA A 551 -14.46 -23.50 20.76
N SER A 552 -15.70 -23.14 21.09
CA SER A 552 -16.58 -22.35 20.20
C SER A 552 -16.14 -20.90 19.99
N LEU A 553 -15.13 -20.44 20.73
CA LEU A 553 -14.58 -19.09 20.63
C LEU A 553 -13.40 -18.98 19.66
N GLN A 554 -12.78 -20.13 19.34
CA GLN A 554 -11.57 -20.18 18.53
C GLN A 554 -11.88 -19.84 17.07
N ASP A 555 -10.91 -19.22 16.40
CA ASP A 555 -10.94 -19.15 14.94
C ASP A 555 -10.67 -20.52 14.32
N SER A 556 -10.84 -20.66 13.00
CA SER A 556 -10.68 -21.96 12.33
C SER A 556 -9.33 -22.62 12.57
N ASN A 557 -8.25 -21.84 12.69
CA ASN A 557 -6.92 -22.36 12.84
C ASN A 557 -6.68 -22.93 14.25
N ASP A 558 -7.08 -22.19 15.28
CA ASP A 558 -6.99 -22.66 16.68
C ASP A 558 -8.05 -23.75 16.96
N TYR A 559 -9.20 -23.74 16.30
CA TYR A 559 -10.25 -24.77 16.43
C TYR A 559 -9.79 -26.14 15.91
N PHE A 560 -9.06 -26.16 14.80
CA PHE A 560 -8.51 -27.40 14.21
C PHE A 560 -7.03 -27.62 14.54
N LEU A 561 -6.46 -26.82 15.45
CA LEU A 561 -5.05 -26.90 15.85
C LEU A 561 -4.09 -27.03 14.65
N GLY A 562 -4.43 -26.37 13.54
CA GLY A 562 -3.81 -26.58 12.23
C GLY A 562 -4.06 -25.38 11.33
N ASN A 563 -3.05 -24.99 10.55
CA ASN A 563 -3.19 -23.81 9.69
C ASN A 563 -3.82 -24.23 8.35
N ILE A 564 -5.01 -23.72 8.08
CA ILE A 564 -5.76 -24.02 6.86
C ILE A 564 -5.05 -23.49 5.61
N GLN A 565 -5.12 -24.26 4.53
CA GLN A 565 -4.52 -23.99 3.22
C GLN A 565 -5.60 -23.58 2.21
N LYS A 566 -5.17 -23.11 1.04
CA LYS A 566 -6.06 -22.56 -0.01
C LYS A 566 -7.12 -23.54 -0.52
N ASP A 567 -6.85 -24.84 -0.42
CA ASP A 567 -7.72 -25.93 -0.85
C ASP A 567 -8.50 -26.58 0.28
N GLY A 568 -8.46 -26.02 1.50
CA GLY A 568 -9.14 -26.56 2.68
C GLY A 568 -8.34 -27.63 3.43
N THR A 569 -7.14 -28.00 2.97
CA THR A 569 -6.23 -28.87 3.73
C THR A 569 -5.48 -28.11 4.82
N TYR A 570 -4.68 -28.81 5.61
CA TYR A 570 -3.98 -28.27 6.78
C TYR A 570 -2.48 -28.52 6.70
N SER A 571 -1.71 -27.64 7.33
CA SER A 571 -0.28 -27.85 7.54
C SER A 571 0.01 -28.43 8.92
N VAL A 572 0.94 -29.39 8.98
CA VAL A 572 1.49 -29.97 10.20
C VAL A 572 2.94 -29.51 10.36
N VAL A 573 3.24 -28.89 11.48
CA VAL A 573 4.58 -28.33 11.76
C VAL A 573 5.03 -28.81 13.14
N PRO A 574 5.81 -29.89 13.24
CA PRO A 574 6.38 -30.34 14.51
C PRO A 574 7.36 -29.30 15.05
N ARG A 575 7.45 -29.20 16.38
CA ARG A 575 8.38 -28.31 17.05
C ARG A 575 9.81 -28.86 16.95
N MET A 576 10.75 -28.02 16.51
CA MET A 576 12.20 -28.29 16.48
C MET A 576 12.89 -27.12 17.19
N PRO A 577 13.05 -27.17 18.54
CA PRO A 577 13.61 -26.07 19.31
C PRO A 577 15.00 -25.66 18.83
N GLY A 578 15.23 -24.37 18.61
CA GLY A 578 16.51 -23.86 18.08
C GLY A 578 16.86 -24.35 16.67
N GLY A 579 15.92 -25.01 15.97
CA GLY A 579 16.18 -25.68 14.71
C GLY A 579 16.96 -26.99 14.82
N GLU A 580 17.09 -27.54 16.04
CA GLU A 580 17.80 -28.79 16.29
C GLU A 580 16.87 -30.00 16.14
N VAL A 581 17.34 -31.04 15.44
CA VAL A 581 16.62 -32.30 15.22
C VAL A 581 17.62 -33.45 15.11
N THR A 582 17.30 -34.59 15.72
CA THR A 582 18.12 -35.81 15.61
C THR A 582 17.93 -36.48 14.24
N ALA A 583 18.87 -37.35 13.85
CA ALA A 583 18.73 -38.12 12.61
C ALA A 583 17.46 -38.98 12.61
N ASP A 584 17.18 -39.68 13.71
CA ASP A 584 15.97 -40.49 13.86
C ASP A 584 14.69 -39.64 13.81
N GLY A 585 14.70 -38.45 14.42
CA GLY A 585 13.58 -37.52 14.35
C GLY A 585 13.33 -37.04 12.91
N LEU A 586 14.39 -36.74 12.16
CA LEU A 586 14.28 -36.34 10.76
C LEU A 586 13.75 -37.49 9.88
N ILE A 587 14.21 -38.72 10.12
CA ILE A 587 13.69 -39.93 9.46
C ILE A 587 12.20 -40.10 9.78
N ALA A 588 11.79 -39.95 11.04
CA ALA A 588 10.38 -40.07 11.44
C ALA A 588 9.50 -39.05 10.71
N VAL A 589 9.92 -37.77 10.64
CA VAL A 589 9.20 -36.74 9.87
C VAL A 589 9.09 -37.09 8.40
N GLY A 590 10.17 -37.59 7.79
CA GLY A 590 10.17 -38.05 6.40
C GLY A 590 9.24 -39.24 6.15
N MET A 591 9.20 -40.21 7.07
CA MET A 591 8.32 -41.37 6.98
C MET A 591 6.85 -40.99 7.11
N VAL A 592 6.51 -40.10 8.04
CA VAL A 592 5.16 -39.53 8.17
C VAL A 592 4.77 -38.79 6.89
N ALA A 593 5.63 -37.91 6.37
CA ALA A 593 5.36 -37.19 5.13
C ALA A 593 5.08 -38.14 3.95
N LYS A 594 5.89 -39.18 3.81
CA LYS A 594 5.72 -40.20 2.76
C LYS A 594 4.42 -41.00 2.93
N LYS A 595 4.10 -41.43 4.16
CA LYS A 595 2.91 -42.23 4.46
C LYS A 595 1.62 -41.48 4.13
N TYR A 596 1.57 -40.18 4.42
CA TYR A 596 0.38 -39.36 4.22
C TYR A 596 0.40 -38.53 2.92
N GLY A 597 1.44 -38.68 2.10
CA GLY A 597 1.58 -37.99 0.81
C GLY A 597 1.69 -36.47 0.94
N LEU A 598 2.43 -35.97 1.95
CA LEU A 598 2.48 -34.55 2.29
C LEU A 598 3.61 -33.81 1.53
N TYR A 599 3.33 -32.59 1.09
CA TYR A 599 4.36 -31.67 0.59
C TYR A 599 5.26 -31.22 1.75
N THR A 600 6.58 -31.25 1.56
CA THR A 600 7.58 -30.93 2.58
C THR A 600 8.42 -29.70 2.21
N LYS A 601 8.66 -28.83 3.20
CA LYS A 601 9.48 -27.63 3.01
C LYS A 601 10.25 -27.24 4.26
N ILE A 602 11.55 -26.97 4.09
CA ILE A 602 12.36 -26.32 5.12
C ILE A 602 12.00 -24.83 5.17
N THR A 603 11.70 -24.33 6.36
CA THR A 603 11.31 -22.92 6.56
C THR A 603 12.46 -22.06 7.05
N GLY A 604 12.34 -20.75 6.84
CA GLY A 604 13.26 -19.76 7.43
C GLY A 604 13.22 -19.67 8.96
N GLY A 605 12.34 -20.43 9.62
CA GLY A 605 12.32 -20.61 11.08
C GLY A 605 13.03 -21.89 11.55
N GLN A 606 13.81 -22.54 10.67
CA GLN A 606 14.55 -23.77 10.92
C GLN A 606 13.64 -24.95 11.32
N ARG A 607 12.54 -25.13 10.57
CA ARG A 607 11.58 -26.23 10.77
C ARG A 607 11.21 -26.90 9.46
N VAL A 608 10.66 -28.10 9.56
CA VAL A 608 10.01 -28.80 8.45
C VAL A 608 8.51 -28.53 8.52
N ASP A 609 7.96 -27.92 7.48
CA ASP A 609 6.52 -27.81 7.29
C ASP A 609 6.03 -28.96 6.39
N LEU A 610 4.95 -29.62 6.81
CA LEU A 610 4.25 -30.65 6.06
C LEU A 610 2.88 -30.10 5.64
N PHE A 611 2.53 -30.14 4.35
CA PHE A 611 1.29 -29.57 3.80
C PHE A 611 0.45 -30.61 3.08
N GLY A 612 -0.87 -30.36 2.99
CA GLY A 612 -1.82 -31.23 2.30
C GLY A 612 -2.51 -32.24 3.21
N ALA A 613 -2.34 -32.14 4.54
CA ALA A 613 -3.02 -33.03 5.48
C ALA A 613 -4.51 -32.71 5.51
N ARG A 614 -5.36 -33.72 5.33
CA ARG A 614 -6.80 -33.56 5.55
C ARG A 614 -7.12 -33.51 7.03
N VAL A 615 -8.26 -32.91 7.38
CA VAL A 615 -8.68 -32.75 8.78
C VAL A 615 -8.78 -34.09 9.52
N ASP A 616 -9.25 -35.15 8.87
CA ASP A 616 -9.37 -36.51 9.41
C ASP A 616 -8.03 -37.19 9.67
N GLN A 617 -6.98 -36.78 8.95
CA GLN A 617 -5.64 -37.35 9.09
C GLN A 617 -4.86 -36.72 10.25
N LEU A 618 -5.22 -35.50 10.67
CA LEU A 618 -4.43 -34.75 11.65
C LEU A 618 -4.18 -35.51 12.95
N PRO A 619 -5.17 -36.17 13.60
CA PRO A 619 -4.91 -36.92 14.83
C PRO A 619 -3.91 -38.06 14.65
N ALA A 620 -4.01 -38.81 13.55
CA ALA A 620 -3.11 -39.94 13.29
C ALA A 620 -1.68 -39.48 12.97
N ILE A 621 -1.54 -38.40 12.19
CA ILE A 621 -0.23 -37.78 11.91
C ILE A 621 0.43 -37.32 13.21
N TRP A 622 -0.32 -36.64 14.08
CA TRP A 622 0.23 -36.14 15.35
C TRP A 622 0.53 -37.26 16.35
N GLU A 623 -0.25 -38.33 16.36
CA GLU A 623 0.02 -39.52 17.19
C GLU A 623 1.38 -40.14 16.86
N GLU A 624 1.72 -40.28 15.57
CA GLU A 624 3.04 -40.74 15.12
C GLU A 624 4.17 -39.76 15.44
N LEU A 625 3.95 -38.46 15.21
CA LEU A 625 4.95 -37.44 15.53
C LEU A 625 5.23 -37.35 17.03
N ILE A 626 4.19 -37.46 17.88
CA ILE A 626 4.34 -37.47 19.34
C ILE A 626 5.06 -38.72 19.81
N ALA A 627 4.76 -39.90 19.22
CA ALA A 627 5.50 -41.13 19.49
C ALA A 627 6.99 -41.01 19.13
N ALA A 628 7.32 -40.22 18.11
CA ALA A 628 8.69 -39.87 17.72
C ALA A 628 9.31 -38.74 18.57
N GLY A 629 8.63 -38.24 19.59
CA GLY A 629 9.13 -37.24 20.54
C GLY A 629 8.86 -35.78 20.15
N PHE A 630 8.07 -35.51 19.11
CA PHE A 630 7.73 -34.15 18.71
C PHE A 630 6.54 -33.57 19.50
N GLU A 631 6.56 -32.25 19.66
CA GLU A 631 5.43 -31.48 20.18
C GLU A 631 4.84 -30.57 19.10
N SER A 632 3.69 -29.94 19.41
CA SER A 632 3.11 -28.95 18.51
C SER A 632 4.04 -27.74 18.34
N GLY A 633 4.34 -27.40 17.08
CA GLY A 633 5.01 -26.16 16.73
C GLY A 633 4.15 -24.91 16.88
N HIS A 634 2.85 -25.06 17.18
CA HIS A 634 1.84 -24.00 17.28
C HIS A 634 1.83 -23.07 16.04
N ALA A 635 2.05 -23.64 14.86
CA ALA A 635 2.09 -22.92 13.59
C ALA A 635 0.70 -22.41 13.12
N TYR A 636 -0.35 -22.64 13.88
CA TYR A 636 -1.72 -22.18 13.62
C TYR A 636 -2.08 -20.97 14.48
N GLY A 637 -1.78 -21.01 15.78
CA GLY A 637 -2.20 -19.96 16.71
C GLY A 637 -1.39 -18.67 16.70
N LYS A 638 -1.90 -17.67 17.42
CA LYS A 638 -1.19 -16.42 17.74
C LYS A 638 -0.28 -16.63 18.96
N SER A 639 0.80 -17.34 18.75
CA SER A 639 1.76 -17.75 19.79
C SER A 639 3.20 -17.63 19.31
N LEU A 640 4.15 -18.06 20.15
CA LEU A 640 5.53 -18.29 19.73
C LEU A 640 5.58 -19.28 18.57
N ARG A 641 6.13 -18.83 17.44
CA ARG A 641 6.24 -19.64 16.22
C ARG A 641 7.58 -20.32 16.03
N THR A 642 8.67 -19.71 16.48
CA THR A 642 10.04 -20.25 16.32
C THR A 642 11.02 -19.42 17.12
N VAL A 643 12.05 -20.05 17.65
CA VAL A 643 13.30 -19.43 18.07
C VAL A 643 14.39 -19.88 17.10
N LYS A 644 14.75 -19.00 16.15
CA LYS A 644 15.83 -19.28 15.19
C LYS A 644 17.17 -19.08 15.88
N SER A 645 18.12 -20.00 15.70
CA SER A 645 19.48 -19.86 16.20
C SER A 645 20.55 -20.14 15.16
N CYS A 646 21.71 -19.51 15.30
CA CYS A 646 22.91 -20.02 14.65
C CYS A 646 23.56 -21.14 15.49
N VAL A 647 24.55 -21.82 14.92
CA VAL A 647 25.23 -22.95 15.58
C VAL A 647 26.12 -22.57 16.78
N GLY A 648 26.16 -21.29 17.16
CA GLY A 648 26.78 -20.78 18.39
C GLY A 648 28.26 -21.07 18.55
N SER A 649 28.78 -20.91 19.77
CA SER A 649 30.13 -21.34 20.16
C SER A 649 30.32 -22.87 20.12
N THR A 650 29.22 -23.63 19.99
CA THR A 650 29.23 -25.09 19.88
C THR A 650 29.94 -25.55 18.61
N TRP A 651 29.77 -24.84 17.49
CA TRP A 651 30.38 -25.21 16.20
C TRP A 651 31.02 -24.05 15.43
N CYS A 652 30.53 -22.82 15.59
CA CYS A 652 31.03 -21.69 14.81
C CYS A 652 32.31 -21.14 15.43
N ARG A 653 33.38 -21.02 14.64
CA ARG A 653 34.66 -20.41 15.08
C ARG A 653 34.54 -18.96 15.59
N TYR A 654 33.45 -18.28 15.28
CA TYR A 654 33.17 -16.90 15.72
C TYR A 654 32.15 -16.83 16.85
N GLY A 655 31.59 -17.97 17.27
CA GLY A 655 30.58 -18.01 18.33
C GLY A 655 31.22 -17.63 19.66
N VAL A 656 30.62 -16.64 20.32
CA VAL A 656 31.03 -16.12 21.63
C VAL A 656 30.23 -16.78 22.76
N ALA A 657 29.00 -17.20 22.48
CA ALA A 657 28.14 -17.92 23.43
C ALA A 657 27.34 -19.04 22.74
N ASP A 658 26.81 -19.95 23.55
CA ASP A 658 25.97 -21.06 23.10
C ASP A 658 24.56 -20.57 22.74
N SER A 659 24.41 -20.09 21.50
CA SER A 659 23.11 -19.67 20.99
C SER A 659 22.12 -20.81 20.76
N VAL A 660 22.58 -22.04 20.58
CA VAL A 660 21.69 -23.18 20.32
C VAL A 660 21.03 -23.60 21.62
N GLY A 661 21.83 -23.89 22.66
CA GLY A 661 21.34 -24.25 23.98
C GLY A 661 20.39 -23.18 24.53
N PHE A 662 20.77 -21.89 24.40
CA PHE A 662 19.92 -20.82 24.87
C PHE A 662 18.63 -20.66 24.05
N ALA A 663 18.68 -20.84 22.73
CA ALA A 663 17.46 -20.84 21.91
C ALA A 663 16.50 -21.98 22.28
N ILE A 664 17.02 -23.18 22.55
CA ILE A 664 16.23 -24.33 23.02
C ILE A 664 15.57 -24.02 24.36
N GLN A 665 16.32 -23.43 25.30
CA GLN A 665 15.78 -23.02 26.61
C GLN A 665 14.65 -22.00 26.45
N LEU A 666 14.86 -20.94 25.66
CA LEU A 666 13.85 -19.89 25.44
C LEU A 666 12.62 -20.47 24.71
N GLU A 667 12.81 -21.32 23.71
CA GLU A 667 11.69 -21.93 23.00
C GLU A 667 10.86 -22.84 23.92
N ASN A 668 11.51 -23.59 24.81
CA ASN A 668 10.83 -24.43 25.80
C ASN A 668 10.18 -23.63 26.92
N ARG A 669 10.72 -22.46 27.28
CA ARG A 669 10.08 -21.57 28.25
C ARG A 669 8.81 -20.93 27.68
N TYR A 670 8.87 -20.39 26.46
CA TYR A 670 7.78 -19.59 25.90
C TYR A 670 6.83 -20.36 24.97
N LYS A 671 6.96 -21.69 24.87
CA LYS A 671 5.98 -22.51 24.13
C LYS A 671 4.61 -22.44 24.79
N GLY A 672 3.55 -22.50 23.97
CA GLY A 672 2.17 -22.37 24.43
C GLY A 672 1.70 -20.93 24.68
N LEU A 673 2.59 -19.97 24.93
CA LEU A 673 2.20 -18.58 25.19
C LEU A 673 1.34 -18.01 24.05
N ARG A 674 0.08 -17.69 24.36
CA ARG A 674 -0.81 -16.93 23.48
C ARG A 674 -0.56 -15.44 23.63
N THR A 675 -0.53 -14.75 22.50
CA THR A 675 -0.21 -13.32 22.40
C THR A 675 -1.17 -12.64 21.42
N PRO A 676 -1.31 -11.31 21.45
CA PRO A 676 -2.18 -10.58 20.53
C PRO A 676 -1.92 -10.92 19.05
N HIS A 677 -0.66 -11.22 18.70
CA HIS A 677 -0.26 -11.68 17.39
C HIS A 677 0.97 -12.60 17.50
N LYS A 678 1.12 -13.55 16.56
CA LYS A 678 2.28 -14.46 16.46
C LYS A 678 3.63 -13.75 16.58
N ILE A 679 4.53 -14.32 17.38
CA ILE A 679 5.87 -13.80 17.67
C ILE A 679 6.97 -14.77 17.25
N LYS A 680 8.16 -14.24 16.97
CA LYS A 680 9.36 -15.00 16.61
C LYS A 680 10.57 -14.46 17.35
N PHE A 681 11.53 -15.34 17.62
CA PHE A 681 12.80 -14.98 18.22
C PHE A 681 13.95 -15.29 17.27
N GLY A 682 15.06 -14.58 17.44
CA GLY A 682 16.34 -14.93 16.84
C GLY A 682 17.46 -14.82 17.87
N VAL A 683 18.26 -15.87 18.01
CA VAL A 683 19.37 -15.96 18.99
C VAL A 683 20.67 -16.18 18.22
N SER A 684 21.52 -15.15 18.21
CA SER A 684 22.81 -15.18 17.54
C SER A 684 23.94 -15.24 18.56
N GLY A 685 24.82 -16.23 18.43
CA GLY A 685 25.98 -16.41 19.30
C GLY A 685 27.12 -15.42 19.05
N CYS A 686 26.98 -14.48 18.11
CA CYS A 686 27.91 -13.37 17.89
C CYS A 686 27.26 -12.25 17.05
N THR A 687 27.98 -11.14 16.91
CA THR A 687 27.54 -9.94 16.15
C THR A 687 27.38 -10.14 14.64
N ARG A 688 27.83 -11.27 14.09
CA ARG A 688 27.55 -11.65 12.68
C ARG A 688 26.09 -12.04 12.45
N GLU A 689 25.33 -12.26 13.52
CA GLU A 689 23.87 -12.21 13.51
C GLU A 689 23.19 -13.23 12.58
N CYS A 690 23.78 -14.42 12.38
CA CYS A 690 23.25 -15.40 11.42
C CYS A 690 21.81 -15.89 11.70
N ALA A 691 21.25 -15.59 12.89
CA ALA A 691 19.85 -15.89 13.21
C ALA A 691 18.84 -14.80 12.78
N GLU A 692 19.28 -13.67 12.20
CA GLU A 692 18.41 -12.52 11.87
C GLU A 692 17.62 -12.01 13.10
N ALA A 693 18.20 -12.12 14.29
CA ALA A 693 17.73 -11.59 15.57
C ALA A 693 17.06 -10.20 15.47
N GLN A 694 17.67 -9.21 14.82
CA GLN A 694 17.10 -7.86 14.68
C GLN A 694 15.88 -7.82 13.76
N GLY A 695 15.66 -8.84 12.92
CA GLY A 695 14.45 -8.97 12.12
C GLY A 695 13.26 -9.63 12.84
N LYS A 696 13.41 -10.01 14.11
CA LYS A 696 12.39 -10.75 14.89
C LYS A 696 11.77 -9.88 15.98
N ASP A 697 10.65 -10.33 16.54
CA ASP A 697 9.97 -9.64 17.64
C ASP A 697 10.89 -9.52 18.86
N ILE A 698 11.72 -10.55 19.11
CA ILE A 698 12.76 -10.57 20.13
C ILE A 698 14.07 -11.07 19.51
N GLY A 699 15.11 -10.25 19.58
CA GLY A 699 16.43 -10.54 19.05
C GLY A 699 17.48 -10.60 20.17
N LEU A 700 18.30 -11.64 20.19
CA LEU A 700 19.39 -11.80 21.14
C LEU A 700 20.70 -11.92 20.36
N ILE A 701 21.68 -11.12 20.73
CA ILE A 701 23.02 -11.14 20.12
C ILE A 701 24.06 -11.22 21.23
N ALA A 702 24.83 -12.29 21.24
CA ALA A 702 25.92 -12.47 22.20
C ALA A 702 27.09 -11.53 21.89
N THR A 703 27.74 -11.10 22.97
CA THR A 703 28.94 -10.27 23.02
C THR A 703 29.91 -10.87 24.03
N GLU A 704 31.14 -10.37 24.10
CA GLU A 704 32.12 -10.81 25.09
C GLU A 704 31.69 -10.52 26.54
N LYS A 705 30.75 -9.60 26.75
CA LYS A 705 30.28 -9.17 28.08
C LYS A 705 28.96 -9.81 28.51
N GLY A 706 28.31 -10.58 27.63
CA GLY A 706 26.95 -11.10 27.84
C GLY A 706 26.08 -10.93 26.60
N TRP A 707 24.79 -10.69 26.78
CA TRP A 707 23.80 -10.66 25.71
C TRP A 707 23.17 -9.27 25.52
N ASN A 708 23.04 -8.86 24.27
CA ASN A 708 22.23 -7.71 23.87
C ASN A 708 20.81 -8.16 23.53
N LEU A 709 19.83 -7.54 24.17
CA LEU A 709 18.40 -7.79 23.95
C LEU A 709 17.81 -6.69 23.06
N TYR A 710 17.30 -7.09 21.91
CA TYR A 710 16.57 -6.26 20.95
C TYR A 710 15.09 -6.66 20.93
N VAL A 711 14.19 -5.69 20.77
CA VAL A 711 12.73 -5.93 20.75
C VAL A 711 12.03 -5.18 19.63
N CYS A 712 10.82 -5.64 19.28
CA CYS A 712 9.91 -4.98 18.34
C CYS A 712 10.38 -4.95 16.87
N GLY A 713 11.14 -5.96 16.42
CA GLY A 713 11.46 -6.16 15.01
C GLY A 713 10.30 -6.78 14.21
N ASN A 714 10.39 -6.73 12.88
CA ASN A 714 9.38 -7.30 11.98
C ASN A 714 10.00 -7.73 10.65
N GLY A 715 9.90 -9.00 10.29
CA GLY A 715 10.25 -9.51 8.95
C GLY A 715 9.05 -9.64 7.99
N GLY A 716 8.01 -8.81 8.16
CA GLY A 716 6.76 -8.84 7.38
C GLY A 716 6.70 -7.83 6.23
N MET A 717 5.48 -7.52 5.75
CA MET A 717 5.20 -6.58 4.65
C MET A 717 5.87 -5.20 4.80
N LYS A 718 6.02 -4.74 6.05
CA LYS A 718 6.79 -3.54 6.42
C LYS A 718 7.96 -3.97 7.30
N PRO A 719 9.12 -4.33 6.72
CA PRO A 719 10.25 -4.80 7.49
C PRO A 719 10.75 -3.68 8.42
N ARG A 720 11.13 -4.06 9.64
CA ARG A 720 11.58 -3.14 10.70
C ARG A 720 12.63 -3.85 11.54
N HIS A 721 13.76 -3.19 11.80
CA HIS A 721 14.72 -3.70 12.76
C HIS A 721 14.22 -3.53 14.19
N ALA A 722 14.50 -4.51 15.03
CA ALA A 722 14.32 -4.47 16.45
C ALA A 722 15.27 -3.43 17.07
N GLU A 723 14.83 -2.81 18.16
CA GLU A 723 15.60 -1.77 18.86
C GLU A 723 16.22 -2.33 20.12
N LEU A 724 17.42 -1.82 20.47
CA LEU A 724 18.15 -2.25 21.65
C LEU A 724 17.41 -1.84 22.94
N LEU A 725 16.96 -2.83 23.70
CA LEU A 725 16.32 -2.65 25.00
C LEU A 725 17.37 -2.56 26.11
N ALA A 726 18.32 -3.49 26.14
CA ALA A 726 19.40 -3.52 27.12
C ALA A 726 20.60 -4.32 26.58
N SER A 727 21.79 -4.03 27.08
CA SER A 727 23.07 -4.61 26.66
C SER A 727 23.79 -5.31 27.81
N ASP A 728 24.76 -6.16 27.47
CA ASP A 728 25.67 -6.82 28.41
C ASP A 728 24.95 -7.60 29.53
N LEU A 729 23.84 -8.26 29.18
CA LEU A 729 23.01 -8.99 30.14
C LEU A 729 23.54 -10.41 30.38
N ASP A 730 23.48 -10.86 31.64
CA ASP A 730 23.50 -12.29 31.94
C ASP A 730 22.17 -12.96 31.53
N GLU A 731 22.18 -14.28 31.33
CA GLU A 731 21.01 -15.02 30.84
C GLU A 731 19.80 -14.93 31.77
N ALA A 732 20.01 -14.93 33.09
CA ALA A 732 18.91 -14.87 34.06
C ALA A 732 18.22 -13.50 34.02
N THR A 733 19.00 -12.41 33.97
CA THR A 733 18.45 -11.06 33.81
C THR A 733 17.77 -10.90 32.46
N LEU A 734 18.34 -11.44 31.38
CA LEU A 734 17.73 -11.40 30.05
C LEU A 734 16.37 -12.09 30.05
N VAL A 735 16.26 -13.29 30.62
CA VAL A 735 14.99 -14.04 30.69
C VAL A 735 13.94 -13.21 31.44
N ARG A 736 14.27 -12.60 32.58
CA ARG A 736 13.33 -11.71 33.30
C ARG A 736 12.86 -10.54 32.43
N TYR A 737 13.74 -9.90 31.68
CA TYR A 737 13.35 -8.79 30.80
C TYR A 737 12.46 -9.26 29.64
N VAL A 738 12.70 -10.45 29.10
CA VAL A 738 11.83 -11.04 28.09
C VAL A 738 10.46 -11.40 28.68
N ASP A 739 10.40 -12.00 29.88
CA ASP A 739 9.15 -12.29 30.59
C ASP A 739 8.31 -11.01 30.74
N ARG A 740 8.92 -9.96 31.30
CA ARG A 740 8.30 -8.64 31.50
C ARG A 740 7.83 -8.03 30.20
N PHE A 741 8.67 -8.00 29.16
CA PHE A 741 8.33 -7.46 27.86
C PHE A 741 7.13 -8.18 27.24
N LEU A 742 7.15 -9.51 27.21
CA LEU A 742 6.09 -10.31 26.63
C LEU A 742 4.78 -10.13 27.38
N MET A 743 4.79 -10.18 28.71
CA MET A 743 3.57 -10.00 29.51
C MET A 743 3.04 -8.58 29.42
N PHE A 744 3.91 -7.58 29.37
CA PHE A 744 3.49 -6.19 29.17
C PHE A 744 2.84 -6.00 27.79
N TYR A 745 3.44 -6.55 26.73
CA TYR A 745 2.85 -6.57 25.39
C TYR A 745 1.50 -7.32 25.35
N VAL A 746 1.40 -8.49 25.98
CA VAL A 746 0.17 -9.28 26.08
C VAL A 746 -0.96 -8.47 26.73
N ARG A 747 -0.65 -7.71 27.78
CA ARG A 747 -1.61 -6.87 28.52
C ARG A 747 -2.05 -5.64 27.74
N THR A 748 -1.14 -4.98 27.02
CA THR A 748 -1.35 -3.62 26.53
C THR A 748 -1.58 -3.48 25.04
N ALA A 749 -1.17 -4.47 24.23
CA ALA A 749 -1.34 -4.39 22.79
C ALA A 749 -2.78 -4.66 22.34
N ASP A 750 -3.11 -4.11 21.17
CA ASP A 750 -4.43 -4.26 20.57
C ASP A 750 -4.59 -5.59 19.80
N ARG A 751 -5.82 -5.91 19.37
CA ARG A 751 -6.16 -7.12 18.63
C ARG A 751 -5.34 -7.25 17.36
N LEU A 752 -4.69 -8.41 17.19
CA LEU A 752 -3.85 -8.71 16.02
C LEU A 752 -2.74 -7.69 15.75
N GLN A 753 -2.36 -6.90 16.76
CA GLN A 753 -1.30 -5.92 16.65
C GLN A 753 0.06 -6.61 16.75
N ARG A 754 1.01 -6.25 15.88
CA ARG A 754 2.40 -6.73 15.94
C ARG A 754 3.18 -5.94 16.99
N THR A 755 4.22 -6.55 17.59
CA THR A 755 5.11 -5.88 18.56
C THR A 755 5.71 -4.58 18.03
N SER A 756 6.10 -4.54 16.75
CA SER A 756 6.58 -3.34 16.04
C SER A 756 5.56 -2.21 16.00
N VAL A 757 4.34 -2.52 15.55
CA VAL A 757 3.25 -1.53 15.46
C VAL A 757 2.78 -1.10 16.85
N TRP A 758 2.76 -2.03 17.81
CA TRP A 758 2.47 -1.72 19.20
C TRP A 758 3.48 -0.72 19.77
N ARG A 759 4.79 -0.96 19.57
CA ARG A 759 5.85 -0.02 19.97
C ARG A 759 5.62 1.34 19.34
N ASP A 760 5.33 1.43 18.04
CA ASP A 760 5.20 2.71 17.34
C ASP A 760 4.00 3.54 17.84
N ASN A 761 2.99 2.90 18.44
CA ASN A 761 1.84 3.56 19.05
C ASN A 761 1.97 3.72 20.58
N LEU A 762 3.02 3.19 21.20
CA LEU A 762 3.22 3.27 22.64
C LEU A 762 3.64 4.70 23.00
N GLU A 763 2.86 5.37 23.85
CA GLU A 763 3.21 6.70 24.35
C GLU A 763 4.53 6.66 25.12
N GLY A 764 5.44 7.59 24.79
CA GLY A 764 6.83 7.57 25.30
C GLY A 764 7.74 6.51 24.67
N GLY A 765 7.22 5.70 23.74
CA GLY A 765 8.00 4.80 22.88
C GLY A 765 8.91 3.82 23.63
N LEU A 766 10.12 3.63 23.10
CA LEU A 766 11.10 2.69 23.66
C LEU A 766 11.59 3.11 25.05
N ASP A 767 11.71 4.41 25.32
CA ASP A 767 12.19 4.89 26.63
C ASP A 767 11.17 4.59 27.74
N TYR A 768 9.89 4.77 27.45
CA TYR A 768 8.84 4.32 28.36
C TYR A 768 8.90 2.80 28.57
N LEU A 769 9.03 2.03 27.49
CA LEU A 769 9.16 0.57 27.58
C LEU A 769 10.37 0.14 28.43
N LYS A 770 11.53 0.79 28.28
CA LYS A 770 12.71 0.57 29.12
C LYS A 770 12.41 0.90 30.58
N SER A 771 11.73 2.01 30.84
CA SER A 771 11.37 2.40 32.20
C SER A 771 10.48 1.37 32.90
N VAL A 772 9.57 0.73 32.16
CA VAL A 772 8.68 -0.31 32.70
C VAL A 772 9.39 -1.65 32.84
N VAL A 773 10.08 -2.12 31.80
CA VAL A 773 10.66 -3.46 31.75
C VAL A 773 11.96 -3.56 32.55
N VAL A 774 12.84 -2.56 32.42
CA VAL A 774 14.19 -2.57 33.03
C VAL A 774 14.15 -1.91 34.40
N ALA A 775 13.63 -0.69 34.49
CA ALA A 775 13.65 0.10 35.72
C ALA A 775 12.45 -0.16 36.66
N ASP A 776 11.52 -1.04 36.27
CA ASP A 776 10.30 -1.36 37.02
C ASP A 776 9.56 -0.12 37.54
N ARG A 777 9.45 0.93 36.70
CA ARG A 777 8.87 2.22 37.07
C ARG A 777 7.44 2.09 37.62
N LEU A 778 6.70 1.06 37.21
CA LEU A 778 5.32 0.81 37.62
C LEU A 778 5.22 -0.14 38.84
N GLY A 779 6.32 -0.76 39.27
CA GLY A 779 6.31 -1.72 40.39
C GLY A 779 5.57 -3.03 40.08
N ILE A 780 5.50 -3.45 38.82
CA ILE A 780 4.73 -4.62 38.35
C ILE A 780 5.61 -5.76 37.84
N ALA A 781 6.94 -5.61 37.84
CA ALA A 781 7.85 -6.61 37.28
C ALA A 781 7.65 -8.01 37.87
N HIS A 782 7.52 -8.13 39.20
CA HIS A 782 7.30 -9.42 39.86
C HIS A 782 5.97 -10.07 39.42
N GLU A 783 4.91 -9.28 39.23
CA GLU A 783 3.63 -9.79 38.77
C GLU A 783 3.73 -10.30 37.32
N LEU A 784 4.40 -9.55 36.44
CA LEU A 784 4.64 -9.96 35.06
C LEU A 784 5.46 -11.27 34.98
N GLU A 785 6.50 -11.39 35.80
CA GLU A 785 7.32 -12.61 35.88
C GLU A 785 6.50 -13.80 36.42
N ALA A 786 5.68 -13.59 37.45
CA ALA A 786 4.82 -14.62 38.01
C ALA A 786 3.78 -15.14 37.01
N ASP A 787 3.20 -14.27 36.18
CA ASP A 787 2.27 -14.71 35.13
C ASP A 787 2.95 -15.57 34.07
N MET A 788 4.14 -15.16 33.64
CA MET A 788 4.90 -15.95 32.69
C MET A 788 5.24 -17.30 33.30
N GLN A 789 5.62 -17.33 34.57
CA GLN A 789 5.89 -18.57 35.28
C GLN A 789 4.65 -19.46 35.38
N HIS A 790 3.44 -18.90 35.60
CA HIS A 790 2.19 -19.67 35.52
C HIS A 790 1.99 -20.32 34.15
N VAL A 791 2.25 -19.60 33.05
CA VAL A 791 2.18 -20.16 31.68
C VAL A 791 3.19 -21.30 31.49
N VAL A 792 4.41 -21.12 32.00
CA VAL A 792 5.47 -22.16 31.95
C VAL A 792 5.05 -23.40 32.72
N ASP A 793 4.57 -23.24 33.96
CA ASP A 793 4.23 -24.34 34.87
C ASP A 793 2.99 -25.13 34.42
N THR A 794 2.09 -24.48 33.67
CA THR A 794 0.83 -25.07 33.21
C THR A 794 0.84 -25.53 31.76
N TYR A 795 1.97 -25.41 31.04
CA TYR A 795 2.05 -25.79 29.64
C TYR A 795 1.69 -27.27 29.43
N ALA A 796 0.76 -27.50 28.49
CA ALA A 796 0.45 -28.82 27.97
C ALA A 796 0.41 -28.79 26.44
N CYS A 797 0.95 -29.83 25.79
CA CYS A 797 0.91 -29.94 24.33
C CYS A 797 -0.52 -30.17 23.85
N GLU A 798 -1.08 -29.21 23.11
CA GLU A 798 -2.47 -29.22 22.63
C GLU A 798 -2.80 -30.43 21.77
N TRP A 799 -1.88 -30.84 20.90
CA TRP A 799 -2.06 -32.05 20.08
C TRP A 799 -2.00 -33.33 20.90
N LYS A 800 -1.14 -33.38 21.92
CA LYS A 800 -1.10 -34.53 22.84
C LYS A 800 -2.44 -34.66 23.57
N ALA A 801 -2.97 -33.55 24.10
CA ALA A 801 -4.30 -33.54 24.70
C ALA A 801 -5.40 -33.97 23.71
N ALA A 802 -5.37 -33.43 22.49
CA ALA A 802 -6.36 -33.71 21.45
C ALA A 802 -6.38 -35.18 20.98
N VAL A 803 -5.22 -35.84 20.87
CA VAL A 803 -5.16 -37.25 20.44
C VAL A 803 -5.53 -38.22 21.55
N THR A 804 -5.28 -37.86 22.82
CA THR A 804 -5.59 -38.69 23.99
C THR A 804 -7.02 -38.58 24.48
N ASP A 805 -7.71 -37.47 24.21
CA ASP A 805 -9.11 -37.26 24.59
C ASP A 805 -10.05 -37.69 23.45
N PRO A 806 -10.84 -38.77 23.61
CA PRO A 806 -11.75 -39.25 22.57
C PRO A 806 -12.81 -38.21 22.14
N ALA A 807 -13.28 -37.36 23.05
CA ALA A 807 -14.28 -36.34 22.74
C ALA A 807 -13.70 -35.20 21.89
N VAL A 808 -12.44 -34.84 22.13
CA VAL A 808 -11.72 -33.86 21.31
C VAL A 808 -11.34 -34.46 19.96
N ARG A 809 -10.89 -35.72 19.93
CA ARG A 809 -10.52 -36.42 18.70
C ARG A 809 -11.66 -36.51 17.68
N GLN A 810 -12.90 -36.67 18.15
CA GLN A 810 -14.08 -36.73 17.27
C GLN A 810 -14.33 -35.44 16.46
N ARG A 811 -13.74 -34.30 16.85
CA ARG A 811 -13.86 -33.02 16.14
C ARG A 811 -13.10 -33.00 14.82
N PHE A 812 -12.11 -33.86 14.67
CA PHE A 812 -11.26 -33.94 13.47
C PHE A 812 -11.85 -34.92 12.47
N ARG A 813 -13.06 -34.61 11.98
CA ARG A 813 -13.73 -35.37 10.93
C ARG A 813 -14.22 -34.42 9.86
N HIS A 814 -14.14 -34.85 8.61
CA HIS A 814 -14.59 -34.02 7.49
C HIS A 814 -16.13 -33.98 7.42
N PHE A 815 -16.78 -35.14 7.56
CA PHE A 815 -18.24 -35.23 7.71
C PHE A 815 -18.60 -35.91 9.04
N VAL A 816 -19.57 -35.37 9.76
CA VAL A 816 -20.02 -35.93 11.05
C VAL A 816 -20.67 -37.32 10.87
N ASN A 817 -21.32 -37.54 9.72
CA ASN A 817 -22.13 -38.72 9.44
C ASN A 817 -21.57 -39.64 8.34
N SER A 818 -20.33 -39.44 7.90
CA SER A 818 -19.74 -40.18 6.77
C SER A 818 -18.24 -40.32 6.91
N GLU A 819 -17.70 -41.47 6.47
CA GLU A 819 -16.25 -41.71 6.36
C GLU A 819 -15.70 -41.31 4.97
N LYS A 820 -16.54 -40.72 4.09
CA LYS A 820 -16.10 -40.26 2.77
C LYS A 820 -15.13 -39.07 2.88
N ASN A 821 -14.20 -39.02 1.93
CA ASN A 821 -13.27 -37.90 1.76
C ASN A 821 -13.92 -36.74 0.99
N ASP A 822 -13.31 -35.56 1.05
CA ASP A 822 -13.66 -34.42 0.21
C ASP A 822 -13.16 -34.64 -1.22
N GLU A 823 -14.08 -34.88 -2.17
CA GLU A 823 -13.76 -35.05 -3.58
C GLU A 823 -13.24 -33.75 -4.23
N ASN A 824 -13.38 -32.59 -3.56
CA ASN A 824 -12.89 -31.30 -4.05
C ASN A 824 -11.42 -31.04 -3.73
N VAL A 825 -10.79 -31.85 -2.87
CA VAL A 825 -9.37 -31.75 -2.55
C VAL A 825 -8.57 -32.55 -3.59
N VAL A 826 -8.15 -31.85 -4.64
CA VAL A 826 -7.39 -32.42 -5.75
C VAL A 826 -5.96 -31.89 -5.73
N PHE A 827 -4.99 -32.80 -5.81
CA PHE A 827 -3.57 -32.49 -5.91
C PHE A 827 -3.01 -32.83 -7.29
N VAL A 828 -2.01 -32.07 -7.72
CA VAL A 828 -1.20 -32.31 -8.93
C VAL A 828 0.26 -32.41 -8.52
N GLU A 829 1.03 -33.25 -9.21
CA GLU A 829 2.47 -33.36 -8.97
C GLU A 829 3.24 -32.25 -9.70
N GLU A 830 4.09 -31.54 -8.96
CA GLU A 830 4.95 -30.50 -9.49
C GLU A 830 6.29 -30.48 -8.74
N ARG A 831 7.41 -30.53 -9.47
CA ARG A 831 8.77 -30.64 -8.91
C ARG A 831 8.95 -31.84 -7.96
N GLY A 832 8.32 -32.98 -8.29
CA GLY A 832 8.42 -34.22 -7.52
C GLY A 832 7.73 -34.18 -6.15
N GLN A 833 6.81 -33.24 -5.94
CA GLN A 833 5.96 -33.17 -4.75
C GLN A 833 4.53 -32.76 -5.15
N ILE A 834 3.56 -32.96 -4.26
CA ILE A 834 2.18 -32.53 -4.50
C ILE A 834 2.01 -31.01 -4.34
N ARG A 835 1.07 -30.43 -5.09
CA ARG A 835 0.50 -29.11 -4.83
C ARG A 835 -1.01 -29.12 -5.09
N PRO A 836 -1.78 -28.18 -4.50
CA PRO A 836 -3.19 -28.05 -4.85
C PRO A 836 -3.39 -27.80 -6.34
N ALA A 837 -4.39 -28.46 -6.94
CA ALA A 837 -4.79 -28.22 -8.33
C ALA A 837 -5.35 -26.80 -8.49
N THR A 838 -4.97 -26.13 -9.57
CA THR A 838 -5.55 -24.83 -9.96
C THR A 838 -7.02 -24.99 -10.38
N LEU A 839 -7.75 -23.88 -10.51
CA LEU A 839 -9.15 -23.93 -10.96
C LEU A 839 -9.29 -24.57 -12.35
N ASP A 840 -8.36 -24.31 -13.25
CA ASP A 840 -8.39 -24.87 -14.61
C ASP A 840 -8.04 -26.36 -14.62
N GLU A 841 -7.08 -26.78 -13.80
CA GLU A 841 -6.72 -28.20 -13.65
C GLU A 841 -7.87 -29.03 -13.07
N ARG A 842 -8.64 -28.47 -12.12
CA ARG A 842 -9.85 -29.09 -11.57
C ARG A 842 -10.96 -29.22 -12.62
N ARG A 843 -11.11 -28.25 -13.52
CA ARG A 843 -12.08 -28.30 -14.63
C ARG A 843 -11.72 -29.37 -15.66
N GLY A 844 -10.43 -29.56 -15.92
CA GLY A 844 -9.92 -30.60 -16.84
C GLY A 844 -10.05 -32.04 -16.30
N THR A 845 -10.30 -32.22 -14.99
CA THR A 845 -10.48 -33.54 -14.37
C THR A 845 -11.94 -34.00 -14.29
N VAL A 846 -12.91 -33.18 -14.69
CA VAL A 846 -14.33 -33.57 -14.75
C VAL A 846 -14.52 -34.52 -15.94
N ILE A 847 -14.68 -35.81 -15.65
CA ILE A 847 -15.10 -36.81 -16.64
C ILE A 847 -16.41 -36.30 -17.28
N PRO A 848 -16.52 -36.22 -18.62
CA PRO A 848 -17.77 -35.85 -19.25
C PRO A 848 -18.85 -36.86 -18.82
N ILE A 849 -19.93 -36.35 -18.25
CA ILE A 849 -21.14 -37.14 -18.02
C ILE A 849 -21.59 -37.59 -19.41
N LEU A 850 -21.42 -38.88 -19.72
CA LEU A 850 -22.07 -39.51 -20.86
C LEU A 850 -23.57 -39.34 -20.65
N ALA A 851 -24.18 -38.46 -21.43
CA ALA A 851 -25.61 -38.46 -21.60
C ALA A 851 -26.00 -39.84 -22.13
N VAL A 852 -26.68 -40.62 -21.30
CA VAL A 852 -27.33 -41.84 -21.74
C VAL A 852 -28.49 -41.38 -22.63
N GLU A 853 -28.34 -41.57 -23.94
CA GLU A 853 -29.45 -41.45 -24.89
C GLU A 853 -30.54 -42.48 -24.54
N ALA A 854 -31.79 -42.08 -24.78
CA ALA A 854 -33.04 -42.71 -24.36
C ALA A 854 -33.22 -44.18 -24.73
#